data_AF-A0A6J3KEB9-F1
#
_entry.id   AF-A0A6J3KEB9-F1
#
_cell.length_a   1.000
_cell.length_b   1.000
_cell.length_c   1.000
_cell.angle_alpha   90.00
_cell.angle_beta   90.00
_cell.angle_gamma   90.00
#
_symmetry.space_group_name_H-M   'P 1'
#
loop_
_entity.id
_entity.type
_entity.pdbx_description
1 polymer ?
#
loop_
_entity_poly.entity_id
_entity_poly.type
_entity_poly.pdbx_seq_one_letter_code
_entity_poly.pdbx_strand_id
1 'polypeptide(L)'
;MKMNISTNEGNPNTLKLVIAAKVAQYAVTVKTVQPKVGFLSRLPSIELSSGLVLFSTNAAMQLIVPSSSQESKLLNNKWLEWEISRLQPAIAFYGNTGIYKTTQKSCLWSLLRELNNALEDKQYLIKDNNDLSLADICIWVTLWSTVMVTEIGNELNKKYLSIKNWISSIELLPVIQDSIEEYKFERGSKAIFSIQAVSWFPVNTSSNPKPSKPADLSPTKEKEMEAVNQEEIQNISSNWSSKSYLDVKTFPYPVLPKKGEKNILITSALPYVNNVPHLGNIIGCVLSADIFARYCRQRNYNTLFISGTDEYGTATEAKALEEKTTPQNICDKFFDIHNDVYRWFNIGFDYFGRTTTPEQTEIVQSFFLKIKSEGYVLSEIVDQLLCESCDRFLADRFVEGTCPRCKYEDARGDQCDGCGHLVNATDLISPRCKVCSNRPIVKKSQQFFLDLPKLENKLKEWSSTVEKGWSSVAKVVAKPWLRDGLKPRCITRDLKWGIPVPIKGFENKVFYVWFDAPFGYISITKRYTKEYQQWWKPTDVQVDLYQFMAKDNVPFHAIMFPAYLLAANEGYTLMKHLMATEYLNYEDTKFSKSRGIGVFGTDARDTGIPADVWRFYLAYVRPETQDSNFNWVDLATKNNSELLNNFGNFVNRALVFAEKYFDSKIPPIELQEDDLILLALAQRELSSYIHALEQAKLRDGLKNVLAISKHGNQYMQFQEPWVKIKGTDNDKKRAGTIIGICCNLACLLSALLAPFMPCTARELRSQLGLQTNNYGYIPDVITSILPTGHKIGKPSPLFKKIEDKDVEILRRKYAGKQETTSSSSGDVKLLDSAITEMDNKVKKLKAKFDKSGWPSSQIQILSALKKKLPDFINEKNKSSESKSKKPETVSVPEQNGDVAMDVASLEAAIAKQGDLVRQLKAKEERSVWQPEVEKLLKLKKQLGDLTGTAAAPTDKKSKKKK
;
A
#
# COMPACT_ATOMS: atom_id res chain seq x y z
N MET A 1 42.43 6.64 -13.22
CA MET A 1 41.15 7.09 -13.85
C MET A 1 40.93 8.56 -13.53
N LYS A 2 40.30 9.32 -14.43
CA LYS A 2 39.83 10.68 -14.14
C LYS A 2 38.35 10.61 -13.76
N MET A 3 37.96 11.28 -12.69
CA MET A 3 36.57 11.36 -12.22
C MET A 3 36.17 12.82 -12.06
N ASN A 4 34.92 13.14 -12.40
CA ASN A 4 34.39 14.50 -12.26
C ASN A 4 33.30 14.50 -11.19
N ILE A 5 33.49 15.28 -10.12
CA ILE A 5 32.48 15.46 -9.08
C ILE A 5 31.75 16.77 -9.37
N SER A 6 30.45 16.70 -9.62
CA SER A 6 29.57 17.86 -9.59
C SER A 6 29.01 18.02 -8.18
N THR A 7 29.12 19.20 -7.57
CA THR A 7 28.65 19.47 -6.21
C THR A 7 28.00 20.85 -6.07
N ASN A 8 27.32 21.11 -4.96
CA ASN A 8 26.89 22.45 -4.55
C ASN A 8 27.89 23.05 -3.55
N GLU A 9 27.83 24.36 -3.40
CA GLU A 9 28.66 25.10 -2.46
C GLU A 9 28.44 24.58 -1.03
N GLY A 10 29.55 24.33 -0.33
CA GLY A 10 29.53 23.95 1.09
C GLY A 10 29.09 22.51 1.40
N ASN A 11 29.09 21.58 0.42
CA ASN A 11 28.60 20.21 0.62
C ASN A 11 29.67 19.26 1.21
N PRO A 12 29.56 18.85 2.49
CA PRO A 12 30.57 17.99 3.12
C PRO A 12 30.63 16.58 2.52
N ASN A 13 29.57 16.10 1.86
CA ASN A 13 29.59 14.78 1.20
C ASN A 13 30.56 14.76 -0.01
N THR A 14 30.97 15.93 -0.53
CA THR A 14 32.03 15.99 -1.54
C THR A 14 33.38 15.60 -0.96
N LEU A 15 33.68 15.99 0.27
CA LEU A 15 34.94 15.60 0.93
C LEU A 15 35.06 14.07 1.05
N LYS A 16 33.95 13.37 1.29
CA LYS A 16 33.91 11.89 1.30
C LYS A 16 34.43 11.28 0.00
N LEU A 17 34.00 11.83 -1.14
CA LEU A 17 34.39 11.37 -2.47
C LEU A 17 35.82 11.77 -2.83
N VAL A 18 36.27 12.96 -2.42
CA VAL A 18 37.65 13.43 -2.61
C VAL A 18 38.61 12.51 -1.84
N ILE A 19 38.34 12.22 -0.57
CA ILE A 19 39.16 11.31 0.24
C ILE A 19 39.18 9.92 -0.39
N ALA A 20 38.01 9.36 -0.74
CA ALA A 20 37.93 8.03 -1.34
C ALA A 20 38.75 7.93 -2.64
N ALA A 21 38.70 8.96 -3.49
CA ALA A 21 39.47 8.98 -4.73
C ALA A 21 40.98 9.12 -4.49
N LYS A 22 41.42 9.91 -3.50
CA LYS A 22 42.85 9.99 -3.13
C LYS A 22 43.36 8.67 -2.58
N VAL A 23 42.59 8.01 -1.71
CA VAL A 23 42.90 6.67 -1.20
C VAL A 23 43.04 5.67 -2.37
N ALA A 24 42.19 5.77 -3.39
CA ALA A 24 42.26 4.96 -4.61
C ALA A 24 43.25 5.46 -5.68
N GLN A 25 44.01 6.53 -5.40
CA GLN A 25 44.96 7.18 -6.34
C GLN A 25 44.32 7.58 -7.69
N TYR A 26 43.08 8.07 -7.66
CA TYR A 26 42.39 8.61 -8.83
C TYR A 26 42.45 10.14 -8.88
N ALA A 27 42.59 10.68 -10.10
CA ALA A 27 42.54 12.11 -10.33
C ALA A 27 41.08 12.59 -10.33
N VAL A 28 40.78 13.61 -9.53
CA VAL A 28 39.41 14.16 -9.38
C VAL A 28 39.37 15.62 -9.81
N THR A 29 38.33 15.98 -10.54
CA THR A 29 37.96 17.39 -10.78
C THR A 29 36.67 17.69 -10.05
N VAL A 30 36.65 18.68 -9.15
CA VAL A 30 35.44 19.13 -8.46
C VAL A 30 34.87 20.36 -9.17
N LYS A 31 33.58 20.31 -9.52
CA LYS A 31 32.85 21.40 -10.18
C LYS A 31 31.64 21.79 -9.34
N THR A 32 31.58 23.05 -8.93
CA THR A 32 30.40 23.62 -8.27
C THR A 32 29.32 23.92 -9.31
N VAL A 33 28.11 23.41 -9.09
CA VAL A 33 26.93 23.62 -9.93
C VAL A 33 25.74 24.01 -9.07
N GLN A 34 24.74 24.66 -9.67
CA GLN A 34 23.50 24.94 -8.95
C GLN A 34 22.73 23.64 -8.68
N PRO A 35 22.07 23.49 -7.50
CA PRO A 35 21.37 22.25 -7.11
C PRO A 35 20.41 21.69 -8.17
N LYS A 36 19.73 22.57 -8.92
CA LYS A 36 18.78 22.19 -9.98
C LYS A 36 19.43 21.54 -11.20
N VAL A 37 20.75 21.68 -11.36
CA VAL A 37 21.53 21.19 -12.50
C VAL A 37 22.19 19.82 -12.21
N GLY A 38 22.06 19.32 -10.98
CA GLY A 38 22.58 17.99 -10.60
C GLY A 38 21.88 16.84 -11.31
N PHE A 39 22.55 15.69 -11.42
CA PHE A 39 21.95 14.46 -11.94
C PHE A 39 20.81 14.01 -11.02
N LEU A 40 19.59 13.85 -11.56
CA LEU A 40 18.36 13.68 -10.78
C LEU A 40 18.13 14.80 -9.72
N SER A 41 18.68 15.99 -9.97
CA SER A 41 18.72 17.11 -9.01
C SER A 41 19.39 16.77 -7.68
N ARG A 42 20.35 15.83 -7.69
CA ARG A 42 21.13 15.40 -6.53
C ARG A 42 22.60 15.75 -6.69
N LEU A 43 23.22 16.22 -5.61
CA LEU A 43 24.63 16.59 -5.54
C LEU A 43 25.18 16.17 -4.17
N PRO A 44 26.40 15.63 -4.03
CA PRO A 44 27.36 15.52 -5.10
C PRO A 44 27.05 14.30 -5.98
N SER A 45 27.29 14.45 -7.28
CA SER A 45 27.27 13.34 -8.22
C SER A 45 28.67 13.17 -8.81
N ILE A 46 29.11 11.92 -8.96
CA ILE A 46 30.39 11.59 -9.59
C ILE A 46 30.16 10.95 -10.95
N GLU A 47 30.83 11.48 -11.97
CA GLU A 47 30.89 10.91 -13.31
C GLU A 47 32.19 10.14 -13.46
N LEU A 48 32.07 8.86 -13.80
CA LEU A 48 33.19 7.97 -14.09
C LEU A 48 33.65 8.13 -15.54
N SER A 49 34.85 7.65 -15.86
CA SER A 49 35.38 7.66 -17.23
C SER A 49 34.55 6.85 -18.24
N SER A 50 33.64 5.99 -17.77
CA SER A 50 32.67 5.26 -18.60
C SER A 50 31.45 6.09 -19.01
N GLY A 51 31.31 7.32 -18.50
CA GLY A 51 30.09 8.15 -18.62
C GLY A 51 28.99 7.77 -17.62
N LEU A 52 29.24 6.80 -16.73
CA LEU A 52 28.30 6.46 -15.66
C LEU A 52 28.32 7.54 -14.58
N VAL A 53 27.13 8.07 -14.25
CA VAL A 53 26.96 9.07 -13.19
C VAL A 53 26.33 8.43 -11.96
N LEU A 54 27.00 8.54 -10.82
CA LEU A 54 26.52 8.06 -9.51
C LEU A 54 26.18 9.24 -8.62
N PHE A 55 25.02 9.21 -7.98
CA PHE A 55 24.55 10.26 -7.07
C PHE A 55 24.47 9.80 -5.61
N SER A 56 24.66 8.51 -5.33
CA SER A 56 24.74 7.98 -3.97
C SER A 56 26.19 8.02 -3.51
N THR A 57 26.50 8.90 -2.56
CA THR A 57 27.87 9.08 -2.04
C THR A 57 28.43 7.78 -1.47
N ASN A 58 27.67 7.07 -0.64
CA ASN A 58 28.16 5.84 0.00
C ASN A 58 28.37 4.72 -1.03
N ALA A 59 27.48 4.59 -2.03
CA ALA A 59 27.67 3.62 -3.10
C ALA A 59 28.85 3.98 -4.02
N ALA A 60 29.05 5.27 -4.30
CA ALA A 60 30.18 5.76 -5.06
C ALA A 60 31.51 5.48 -4.33
N MET A 61 31.58 5.71 -3.02
CA MET A 61 32.77 5.38 -2.22
C MET A 61 33.12 3.89 -2.29
N GLN A 62 32.12 3.00 -2.22
CA GLN A 62 32.33 1.55 -2.34
C GLN A 62 32.85 1.13 -3.72
N LEU A 63 32.43 1.84 -4.78
CA LEU A 63 32.93 1.56 -6.12
C LEU A 63 34.38 2.05 -6.29
N ILE A 64 34.71 3.19 -5.70
CA ILE A 64 36.04 3.82 -5.80
C ILE A 64 37.08 3.02 -5.00
N VAL A 65 36.74 2.59 -3.78
CA VAL A 65 37.63 1.83 -2.90
C VAL A 65 37.01 0.45 -2.65
N PRO A 66 37.26 -0.54 -3.53
CA PRO A 66 36.75 -1.89 -3.32
C PRO A 66 37.38 -2.53 -2.08
N SER A 67 36.57 -3.22 -1.28
CA SER A 67 37.05 -3.91 -0.07
C SER A 67 37.91 -5.14 -0.43
N SER A 68 38.94 -5.42 0.38
CA SER A 68 39.87 -6.54 0.22
C SER A 68 39.21 -7.91 0.44
N SER A 69 38.22 -7.98 1.35
CA SER A 69 37.53 -9.20 1.76
C SER A 69 36.01 -9.05 1.74
N GLN A 70 35.31 -10.18 1.58
CA GLN A 70 33.84 -10.23 1.61
C GLN A 70 33.27 -9.86 2.99
N GLU A 71 33.99 -10.15 4.07
CA GLU A 71 33.61 -9.79 5.44
C GLU A 71 33.73 -8.28 5.67
N SER A 72 34.86 -7.67 5.27
CA SER A 72 35.06 -6.22 5.28
C SER A 72 33.99 -5.50 4.47
N LYS A 73 33.59 -6.06 3.32
CA LYS A 73 32.51 -5.51 2.49
C LYS A 73 31.17 -5.48 3.21
N LEU A 74 30.81 -6.56 3.91
CA LEU A 74 29.56 -6.63 4.68
C LEU A 74 29.55 -5.66 5.86
N LEU A 75 30.67 -5.55 6.57
CA LEU A 75 30.84 -4.61 7.67
C LEU A 75 30.80 -3.15 7.21
N ASN A 76 31.45 -2.84 6.07
CA ASN A 76 31.37 -1.52 5.45
C ASN A 76 29.93 -1.19 5.07
N ASN A 77 29.20 -2.11 4.44
CA ASN A 77 27.79 -1.91 4.10
C ASN A 77 26.93 -1.60 5.32
N LYS A 78 27.14 -2.33 6.43
CA LYS A 78 26.40 -2.10 7.68
C LYS A 78 26.60 -0.67 8.21
N TRP A 79 27.83 -0.19 8.25
CA TRP A 79 28.13 1.13 8.80
C TRP A 79 27.79 2.27 7.84
N LEU A 80 27.96 2.08 6.54
CA LEU A 80 27.54 3.05 5.53
C LEU A 80 26.01 3.18 5.48
N GLU A 81 25.28 2.08 5.66
CA GLU A 81 23.82 2.11 5.80
C GLU A 81 23.41 2.77 7.11
N TRP A 82 24.09 2.46 8.22
CA TRP A 82 23.85 3.10 9.52
C TRP A 82 24.07 4.61 9.47
N GLU A 83 25.11 5.06 8.78
CA GLU A 83 25.46 6.48 8.63
C GLU A 83 24.37 7.23 7.86
N ILE A 84 23.95 6.71 6.70
CA ILE A 84 22.95 7.37 5.87
C ILE A 84 21.55 7.27 6.50
N SER A 85 21.17 6.12 7.08
CA SER A 85 19.80 5.88 7.57
C SER A 85 19.53 6.34 9.00
N ARG A 86 20.58 6.52 9.82
CA ARG A 86 20.44 6.88 11.23
C ARG A 86 21.20 8.14 11.59
N LEU A 87 22.50 8.21 11.25
CA LEU A 87 23.35 9.31 11.71
C LEU A 87 23.04 10.64 11.00
N GLN A 88 23.07 10.69 9.66
CA GLN A 88 22.76 11.93 8.93
C GLN A 88 21.36 12.49 9.24
N PRO A 89 20.28 11.67 9.29
CA PRO A 89 18.95 12.16 9.65
C PRO A 89 18.91 12.72 11.08
N ALA A 90 19.61 12.09 12.03
CA ALA A 90 19.69 12.59 13.40
C ALA A 90 20.44 13.93 13.49
N ILE A 91 21.50 14.11 12.69
CA ILE A 91 22.26 15.36 12.60
C ILE A 91 21.47 16.46 11.88
N ALA A 92 20.79 16.13 10.78
CA ALA A 92 19.95 17.07 10.04
C ALA A 92 18.76 17.54 10.89
N PHE A 93 18.12 16.62 11.62
CA PHE A 93 17.10 16.95 12.61
C PHE A 93 17.61 17.93 13.67
N TYR A 94 18.85 17.73 14.14
CA TYR A 94 19.50 18.62 15.10
C TYR A 94 19.83 20.01 14.53
N GLY A 95 20.17 20.09 13.23
CA GLY A 95 20.39 21.36 12.54
C GLY A 95 19.15 22.25 12.47
N ASN A 96 17.97 21.65 12.27
CA ASN A 96 16.70 22.37 12.15
C ASN A 96 16.20 22.99 13.45
N THR A 97 16.63 22.48 14.61
CA THR A 97 16.11 22.97 15.90
C THR A 97 16.70 24.29 16.36
N GLY A 98 17.75 24.81 15.70
CA GLY A 98 18.37 26.12 16.00
C GLY A 98 18.95 26.31 17.41
N ILE A 99 18.80 25.30 18.28
CA ILE A 99 19.17 25.32 19.70
C ILE A 99 20.22 24.24 19.90
N TYR A 100 21.48 24.66 20.05
CA TYR A 100 22.63 23.76 20.22
C TYR A 100 22.81 23.23 21.65
N LYS A 101 21.76 23.19 22.48
CA LYS A 101 21.91 22.94 23.92
C LYS A 101 22.02 21.46 24.28
N THR A 102 23.01 21.16 25.13
CA THR A 102 23.37 19.83 25.66
C THR A 102 22.34 19.21 26.61
N THR A 103 21.28 19.93 26.99
CA THR A 103 20.28 19.51 27.97
C THR A 103 19.21 18.54 27.42
N GLN A 104 19.15 18.32 26.10
CA GLN A 104 18.23 17.34 25.49
C GLN A 104 18.97 16.04 25.11
N LYS A 105 18.58 14.92 25.72
CA LYS A 105 19.05 13.58 25.30
C LYS A 105 18.34 13.13 24.02
N SER A 106 18.80 13.66 22.88
CA SER A 106 18.31 13.35 21.54
C SER A 106 18.72 11.96 21.03
N CYS A 107 18.08 11.50 19.94
CA CYS A 107 18.44 10.27 19.21
C CYS A 107 19.94 10.22 18.84
N LEU A 108 20.53 11.39 18.52
CA LEU A 108 21.95 11.55 18.20
C LEU A 108 22.85 11.02 19.34
N TRP A 109 22.53 11.30 20.61
CA TRP A 109 23.34 10.81 21.74
C TRP A 109 23.35 9.29 21.88
N SER A 110 22.26 8.62 21.49
CA SER A 110 22.24 7.14 21.47
C SER A 110 23.09 6.58 20.34
N LEU A 111 23.08 7.22 19.17
CA LEU A 111 23.93 6.84 18.03
C LEU A 111 25.41 7.06 18.32
N LEU A 112 25.74 8.18 18.98
CA LEU A 112 27.10 8.47 19.42
C LEU A 112 27.57 7.45 20.47
N ARG A 113 26.69 7.00 21.38
CA ARG A 113 27.02 5.90 22.30
C ARG A 113 27.27 4.58 21.57
N GLU A 114 26.42 4.25 20.60
CA GLU A 114 26.57 3.05 19.76
C GLU A 114 27.91 3.07 19.00
N LEU A 115 28.27 4.22 18.42
CA LEU A 115 29.56 4.42 17.77
C LEU A 115 30.73 4.31 18.74
N ASN A 116 30.62 4.92 19.93
CA ASN A 116 31.67 4.86 20.95
C ASN A 116 31.96 3.41 21.37
N ASN A 117 30.90 2.63 21.63
CA ASN A 117 31.04 1.22 22.00
C ASN A 117 31.63 0.39 20.85
N ALA A 118 31.32 0.74 19.60
CA ALA A 118 31.90 0.05 18.45
C ALA A 118 33.41 0.30 18.30
N LEU A 119 33.87 1.47 18.73
CA LEU A 119 35.26 1.93 18.72
C LEU A 119 36.04 1.59 20.00
N GLU A 120 35.39 1.03 21.02
CA GLU A 120 36.04 0.61 22.25
C GLU A 120 37.18 -0.38 21.94
N ASP A 121 38.39 -0.06 22.41
CA ASP A 121 39.63 -0.80 22.16
C ASP A 121 40.02 -1.01 20.68
N LYS A 122 39.53 -0.16 19.77
CA LYS A 122 39.85 -0.25 18.33
C LYS A 122 40.38 1.06 17.78
N GLN A 123 41.37 0.95 16.89
CA GLN A 123 41.90 2.09 16.13
C GLN A 123 40.93 2.56 15.03
N TYR A 124 40.19 1.64 14.42
CA TYR A 124 39.23 1.88 13.33
C TYR A 124 37.98 1.00 13.50
N LEU A 125 36.86 1.36 12.86
CA LEU A 125 35.58 0.64 12.96
C LEU A 125 35.64 -0.79 12.44
N ILE A 126 36.46 -1.02 11.42
CA ILE A 126 36.60 -2.30 10.73
C ILE A 126 38.08 -2.67 10.75
N LYS A 127 38.38 -3.87 11.25
CA LYS A 127 39.75 -4.39 11.32
C LYS A 127 40.09 -5.06 10.00
N ASP A 128 40.49 -4.27 9.02
CA ASP A 128 40.99 -4.73 7.72
C ASP A 128 42.43 -4.23 7.56
N ASN A 129 43.41 -5.11 7.79
CA ASN A 129 44.86 -4.79 7.80
C ASN A 129 45.30 -3.63 8.71
N ASN A 130 44.46 -3.21 9.67
CA ASN A 130 44.63 -1.97 10.45
C ASN A 130 44.71 -0.70 9.58
N ASP A 131 44.13 -0.74 8.39
CA ASP A 131 44.01 0.41 7.49
C ASP A 131 42.69 1.17 7.71
N LEU A 132 42.67 2.42 7.29
CA LEU A 132 41.50 3.28 7.36
C LEU A 132 40.37 2.74 6.46
N SER A 133 39.23 2.35 7.05
CA SER A 133 38.12 1.79 6.28
C SER A 133 37.21 2.86 5.64
N LEU A 134 36.40 2.45 4.65
CA LEU A 134 35.40 3.33 4.04
C LEU A 134 34.35 3.82 5.04
N ALA A 135 33.93 2.95 5.96
CA ALA A 135 33.04 3.31 7.04
C ALA A 135 33.66 4.38 7.94
N ASP A 136 34.97 4.26 8.23
CA ASP A 136 35.68 5.24 9.02
C ASP A 136 35.69 6.61 8.35
N ILE A 137 36.08 6.67 7.07
CA ILE A 137 36.09 7.91 6.28
C ILE A 137 34.71 8.56 6.28
N CYS A 138 33.66 7.80 5.98
CA CYS A 138 32.31 8.34 5.79
C CYS A 138 31.73 8.92 7.09
N ILE A 139 31.83 8.17 8.19
CA ILE A 139 31.32 8.61 9.49
C ILE A 139 32.19 9.75 10.05
N TRP A 140 33.51 9.68 9.85
CA TRP A 140 34.43 10.73 10.28
C TRP A 140 34.11 12.05 9.60
N VAL A 141 34.00 12.09 8.26
CA VAL A 141 33.66 13.33 7.53
C VAL A 141 32.33 13.88 8.05
N THR A 142 31.34 13.02 8.30
CA THR A 142 30.02 13.43 8.78
C THR A 142 30.10 14.10 10.14
N LEU A 143 30.76 13.47 11.13
CA LEU A 143 30.89 14.04 12.47
C LEU A 143 31.82 15.25 12.52
N TRP A 144 32.99 15.15 11.88
CA TRP A 144 34.00 16.22 11.82
C TRP A 144 33.44 17.48 11.16
N SER A 145 32.71 17.33 10.05
CA SER A 145 32.12 18.47 9.34
C SER A 145 30.95 19.11 10.10
N THR A 146 30.24 18.37 10.94
CA THR A 146 29.00 18.85 11.58
C THR A 146 29.11 18.96 13.10
N VAL A 147 28.97 17.85 13.82
CA VAL A 147 28.78 17.79 15.27
C VAL A 147 29.99 18.32 16.03
N MET A 148 31.21 18.04 15.55
CA MET A 148 32.45 18.31 16.31
C MET A 148 32.75 19.78 16.56
N VAL A 149 32.20 20.69 15.76
CA VAL A 149 32.38 22.14 15.92
C VAL A 149 31.20 22.82 16.60
N THR A 150 30.27 22.04 17.17
CA THR A 150 29.12 22.53 17.94
C THR A 150 29.30 22.28 19.43
N GLU A 151 28.41 22.81 20.27
CA GLU A 151 28.41 22.53 21.72
C GLU A 151 28.34 21.03 22.05
N ILE A 152 27.73 20.21 21.19
CA ILE A 152 27.75 18.74 21.34
C ILE A 152 29.16 18.20 21.25
N GLY A 153 29.98 18.70 20.32
CA GLY A 153 31.36 18.25 20.14
C GLY A 153 32.19 18.42 21.42
N ASN A 154 31.96 19.51 22.17
CA ASN A 154 32.62 19.74 23.45
C ASN A 154 32.26 18.69 24.50
N GLU A 155 30.98 18.32 24.60
CA GLU A 155 30.54 17.27 25.53
C GLU A 155 30.89 15.86 25.04
N LEU A 156 30.89 15.62 23.73
CA LEU A 156 31.35 14.38 23.12
C LEU A 156 32.80 14.09 23.49
N ASN A 157 33.66 15.12 23.39
CA ASN A 157 35.07 15.04 23.74
C ASN A 157 35.33 14.74 25.22
N LYS A 158 34.39 15.10 26.11
CA LYS A 158 34.47 14.77 27.54
C LYS A 158 33.94 13.37 27.83
N LYS A 159 32.86 12.97 27.15
CA LYS A 159 32.07 11.78 27.52
C LYS A 159 32.50 10.49 26.80
N TYR A 160 32.96 10.59 25.56
CA TYR A 160 33.25 9.45 24.69
C TYR A 160 34.69 9.53 24.17
N LEU A 161 35.63 9.09 25.03
CA LEU A 161 37.06 9.18 24.77
C LEU A 161 37.48 8.37 23.52
N SER A 162 36.84 7.24 23.25
CA SER A 162 37.11 6.42 22.06
C SER A 162 36.80 7.19 20.77
N ILE A 163 35.67 7.92 20.72
CA ILE A 163 35.33 8.77 19.57
C ILE A 163 36.33 9.91 19.42
N LYS A 164 36.69 10.58 20.53
CA LYS A 164 37.66 11.69 20.50
C LYS A 164 39.00 11.23 19.90
N ASN A 165 39.55 10.14 20.44
CA ASN A 165 40.83 9.60 19.99
C ASN A 165 40.77 9.16 18.52
N TRP A 166 39.67 8.53 18.12
CA TRP A 166 39.42 8.08 16.76
C TRP A 166 39.30 9.25 15.76
N ILE A 167 38.62 10.34 16.11
CA ILE A 167 38.54 11.52 15.24
C ILE A 167 39.91 12.16 15.07
N SER A 168 40.67 12.33 16.15
CA SER A 168 42.00 12.92 16.12
C SER A 168 43.01 12.04 15.35
N SER A 169 42.94 10.72 15.48
CA SER A 169 43.86 9.82 14.77
C SER A 169 43.63 9.84 13.25
N ILE A 170 42.37 9.88 12.80
CA ILE A 170 42.04 9.99 11.37
C ILE A 170 42.43 11.36 10.82
N GLU A 171 42.18 12.43 11.57
CA GLU A 171 42.50 13.80 11.13
C GLU A 171 44.01 13.96 10.85
N LEU A 172 44.88 13.33 11.63
CA LEU A 172 46.35 13.42 11.46
C LEU A 172 46.91 12.66 10.23
N LEU A 173 46.10 11.87 9.52
CA LEU A 173 46.59 11.12 8.37
C LEU A 173 46.91 12.07 7.19
N PRO A 174 48.07 11.92 6.51
CA PRO A 174 48.46 12.81 5.40
C PRO A 174 47.40 12.94 4.30
N VAL A 175 46.79 11.81 3.91
CA VAL A 175 45.72 11.79 2.89
C VAL A 175 44.48 12.59 3.30
N ILE A 176 44.20 12.67 4.60
CA ILE A 176 43.06 13.43 5.14
C ILE A 176 43.40 14.91 5.16
N GLN A 177 44.59 15.30 5.64
CA GLN A 177 45.06 16.68 5.62
C GLN A 177 45.08 17.25 4.20
N ASP A 178 45.67 16.52 3.25
CA ASP A 178 45.70 16.91 1.84
C ASP A 178 44.29 17.04 1.24
N SER A 179 43.33 16.23 1.69
CA SER A 179 41.94 16.30 1.19
C SER A 179 41.19 17.52 1.74
N ILE A 180 41.44 17.88 3.01
CA ILE A 180 40.85 19.07 3.64
C ILE A 180 41.41 20.35 3.01
N GLU A 181 42.70 20.36 2.67
CA GLU A 181 43.32 21.50 1.98
C GLU A 181 42.77 21.69 0.56
N GLU A 182 42.51 20.59 -0.16
CA GLU A 182 41.99 20.62 -1.53
C GLU A 182 40.50 21.00 -1.59
N TYR A 183 39.68 20.53 -0.64
CA TYR A 183 38.25 20.83 -0.61
C TYR A 183 37.84 21.54 0.69
N LYS A 184 37.90 22.88 0.65
CA LYS A 184 37.54 23.74 1.77
C LYS A 184 36.04 24.06 1.78
N PHE A 185 35.41 23.94 2.94
CA PHE A 185 34.03 24.35 3.18
C PHE A 185 33.82 24.71 4.65
N GLU A 186 32.75 25.43 4.94
CA GLU A 186 32.41 25.82 6.32
C GLU A 186 31.75 24.67 7.09
N ARG A 187 32.31 24.37 8.27
CA ARG A 187 31.84 23.30 9.17
C ARG A 187 30.67 23.76 10.05
N GLY A 188 30.07 22.84 10.79
CA GLY A 188 29.04 23.12 11.78
C GLY A 188 27.68 23.31 11.14
N SER A 189 26.97 24.36 11.54
CA SER A 189 25.61 24.64 11.08
C SER A 189 25.49 24.67 9.57
N LYS A 190 26.44 25.30 8.86
CA LYS A 190 26.43 25.36 7.39
C LYS A 190 26.60 23.99 6.74
N ALA A 191 27.51 23.15 7.25
CA ALA A 191 27.65 21.77 6.78
C ALA A 191 26.38 20.94 7.05
N ILE A 192 25.71 21.15 8.18
CA ILE A 192 24.43 20.47 8.50
C ILE A 192 23.33 20.87 7.51
N PHE A 193 23.20 22.17 7.21
CA PHE A 193 22.25 22.66 6.20
C PHE A 193 22.56 22.12 4.80
N SER A 194 23.83 22.01 4.44
CA SER A 194 24.23 21.44 3.15
C SER A 194 23.94 19.94 3.03
N ILE A 195 24.10 19.17 4.11
CA ILE A 195 23.67 17.76 4.16
C ILE A 195 22.15 17.68 3.99
N GLN A 196 21.38 18.50 4.72
CA GLN A 196 19.93 18.54 4.62
C GLN A 196 19.42 18.86 3.20
N ALA A 197 20.08 19.77 2.48
CA ALA A 197 19.71 20.11 1.11
C ALA A 197 19.86 18.94 0.11
N VAL A 198 20.50 17.86 0.53
CA VAL A 198 21.01 16.77 -0.31
C VAL A 198 20.53 15.38 0.14
N SER A 199 20.29 15.19 1.44
CA SER A 199 19.86 13.92 2.04
C SER A 199 18.39 13.63 1.76
N TRP A 200 18.09 12.62 0.94
CA TRP A 200 16.72 12.16 0.70
C TRP A 200 16.37 11.01 1.65
N PHE A 201 15.86 11.35 2.84
CA PHE A 201 14.71 10.63 3.39
C PHE A 201 13.49 11.49 3.09
N PRO A 202 12.34 10.94 2.66
CA PRO A 202 11.15 11.73 2.44
C PRO A 202 10.61 12.21 3.79
N VAL A 203 11.10 13.38 4.20
CA VAL A 203 10.48 14.28 5.16
C VAL A 203 9.94 15.42 4.29
N ASN A 204 8.64 15.66 4.34
CA ASN A 204 7.94 16.49 3.36
C ASN A 204 8.55 17.89 3.28
N THR A 205 9.26 18.20 2.19
CA THR A 205 9.75 19.56 1.94
C THR A 205 9.22 20.04 0.58
N SER A 206 8.11 20.76 0.69
CA SER A 206 7.56 21.62 -0.36
C SER A 206 8.64 22.59 -0.89
N SER A 207 8.71 22.73 -2.20
CA SER A 207 9.50 23.74 -2.91
C SER A 207 9.22 25.18 -2.40
N ASN A 208 10.26 25.96 -2.12
CA ASN A 208 10.16 27.40 -1.83
C ASN A 208 9.64 28.20 -3.05
N PRO A 209 8.69 29.14 -2.85
CA PRO A 209 8.56 30.33 -3.70
C PRO A 209 8.99 31.61 -2.98
N LYS A 210 9.44 32.58 -3.78
CA LYS A 210 9.74 34.00 -3.43
C LYS A 210 8.50 34.73 -2.87
N PRO A 211 8.68 35.89 -2.20
CA PRO A 211 7.63 36.50 -1.38
C PRO A 211 6.61 37.30 -2.20
N SER A 212 5.34 36.90 -2.11
CA SER A 212 4.17 37.76 -2.34
C SER A 212 3.05 37.35 -1.37
N LYS A 213 2.41 38.35 -0.72
CA LYS A 213 1.15 38.19 0.04
C LYS A 213 -0.05 38.34 -0.93
N PRO A 214 -1.30 38.02 -0.53
CA PRO A 214 -1.78 36.75 0.01
C PRO A 214 -3.04 36.25 -0.74
N ALA A 215 -3.19 34.94 -0.96
CA ALA A 215 -4.49 34.24 -1.04
C ALA A 215 -4.29 32.72 -1.11
N ASP A 216 -4.64 32.07 0.01
CA ASP A 216 -5.29 30.78 0.21
C ASP A 216 -4.99 29.51 -0.65
N LEU A 217 -4.95 28.38 0.08
CA LEU A 217 -5.09 26.96 -0.30
C LEU A 217 -3.86 26.13 -0.79
N SER A 218 -3.39 25.26 0.14
CA SER A 218 -2.64 23.97 0.01
C SER A 218 -1.11 23.98 -0.07
N PRO A 219 -0.39 22.87 0.27
CA PRO A 219 -0.58 21.83 1.29
C PRO A 219 0.51 21.89 2.39
N THR A 220 0.25 21.24 3.52
CA THR A 220 1.02 21.21 4.78
C THR A 220 2.53 21.02 4.61
N LYS A 221 3.28 22.12 4.78
CA LYS A 221 4.63 22.12 5.35
C LYS A 221 4.56 21.38 6.69
N GLU A 222 5.49 20.46 6.93
CA GLU A 222 5.75 20.00 8.29
C GLU A 222 6.10 21.24 9.11
N LYS A 223 5.18 21.63 9.99
CA LYS A 223 5.40 22.71 10.95
C LYS A 223 6.63 22.31 11.76
N GLU A 224 7.69 23.11 11.67
CA GLU A 224 8.54 23.34 12.84
C GLU A 224 7.60 23.47 14.03
N MET A 225 7.81 22.68 15.08
CA MET A 225 6.91 22.66 16.23
C MET A 225 7.05 24.02 16.92
N GLU A 226 6.28 25.01 16.45
CA GLU A 226 6.20 26.33 17.04
C GLU A 226 5.96 26.11 18.53
N ALA A 227 6.78 26.74 19.37
CA ALA A 227 6.57 26.70 20.81
C ALA A 227 5.09 27.01 21.10
N VAL A 228 4.47 26.22 21.99
CA VAL A 228 3.09 26.49 22.41
C VAL A 228 3.05 27.90 22.96
N ASN A 229 2.19 28.74 22.39
CA ASN A 229 2.11 30.14 22.81
C ASN A 229 1.21 30.28 24.05
N GLN A 230 1.30 31.44 24.72
CA GLN A 230 0.55 31.69 25.95
C GLN A 230 -0.97 31.72 25.75
N GLU A 231 -1.43 32.12 24.56
CA GLU A 231 -2.86 32.15 24.22
C GLU A 231 -3.44 30.72 24.14
N GLU A 232 -2.71 29.79 23.54
CA GLU A 232 -3.09 28.37 23.49
C GLU A 232 -3.18 27.76 24.89
N ILE A 233 -2.21 28.08 25.76
CA ILE A 233 -2.19 27.64 27.16
C ILE A 233 -3.43 28.15 27.92
N GLN A 234 -3.75 29.44 27.78
CA GLN A 234 -4.93 30.05 28.42
C GLN A 234 -6.24 29.43 27.91
N ASN A 235 -6.35 29.24 26.60
CA ASN A 235 -7.52 28.63 25.98
C ASN A 235 -7.74 27.19 26.48
N ILE A 236 -6.67 26.39 26.58
CA ILE A 236 -6.74 25.02 27.10
C ILE A 236 -7.15 24.99 28.57
N SER A 237 -6.55 25.84 29.40
CA SER A 237 -6.89 25.93 30.83
C SER A 237 -8.37 26.24 31.04
N SER A 238 -8.90 27.20 30.26
CA SER A 238 -10.32 27.55 30.26
C SER A 238 -11.20 26.40 29.77
N ASN A 239 -10.87 25.80 28.63
CA ASN A 239 -11.66 24.70 28.04
C ASN A 239 -11.73 23.48 28.95
N TRP A 240 -10.61 23.09 29.58
CA TRP A 240 -10.52 21.93 30.46
C TRP A 240 -11.46 22.02 31.67
N SER A 241 -11.67 23.24 32.17
CA SER A 241 -12.44 23.48 33.39
C SER A 241 -13.91 23.81 33.14
N SER A 242 -14.23 24.40 31.98
CA SER A 242 -15.55 25.02 31.74
C SER A 242 -16.46 24.29 30.75
N LYS A 243 -15.92 23.43 29.87
CA LYS A 243 -16.72 22.79 28.81
C LYS A 243 -17.13 21.37 29.18
N SER A 244 -18.43 21.08 29.05
CA SER A 244 -18.93 19.72 29.14
C SER A 244 -18.61 18.91 27.89
N TYR A 245 -18.29 17.63 28.08
CA TYR A 245 -18.17 16.67 26.99
C TYR A 245 -19.58 16.27 26.52
N LEU A 246 -19.83 16.38 25.21
CA LEU A 246 -21.12 16.06 24.61
C LEU A 246 -21.29 14.56 24.39
N ASP A 247 -22.54 14.12 24.40
CA ASP A 247 -22.91 12.75 24.01
C ASP A 247 -23.10 12.62 22.49
N VAL A 248 -22.88 11.39 22.00
CA VAL A 248 -23.22 11.04 20.62
C VAL A 248 -24.73 10.87 20.52
N LYS A 249 -25.35 11.57 19.56
CA LYS A 249 -26.79 11.45 19.26
C LYS A 249 -27.12 10.00 18.89
N THR A 250 -28.22 9.51 19.43
CA THR A 250 -28.84 8.28 18.92
C THR A 250 -29.62 8.63 17.65
N PHE A 251 -29.29 7.98 16.54
CA PHE A 251 -30.00 8.22 15.28
C PHE A 251 -31.19 7.26 15.16
N PRO A 252 -32.40 7.76 14.83
CA PRO A 252 -33.54 6.89 14.58
C PRO A 252 -33.32 6.07 13.30
N TYR A 253 -33.99 4.91 13.22
CA TYR A 253 -34.09 4.13 11.98
C TYR A 253 -35.51 4.32 11.39
N PRO A 254 -35.65 4.68 10.10
CA PRO A 254 -34.58 5.07 9.18
C PRO A 254 -33.98 6.46 9.53
N VAL A 255 -32.72 6.67 9.15
CA VAL A 255 -32.05 7.98 9.28
C VAL A 255 -32.55 8.89 8.17
N LEU A 256 -33.13 10.02 8.54
CA LEU A 256 -33.64 11.04 7.62
C LEU A 256 -32.93 12.39 7.82
N PRO A 257 -32.83 13.23 6.79
CA PRO A 257 -32.27 14.57 6.92
C PRO A 257 -33.09 15.44 7.87
N LYS A 258 -32.43 16.41 8.52
CA LYS A 258 -33.08 17.40 9.39
C LYS A 258 -32.70 18.81 8.98
N LYS A 259 -33.69 19.70 9.00
CA LYS A 259 -33.51 21.12 8.72
C LYS A 259 -32.63 21.79 9.78
N GLY A 260 -31.69 22.63 9.35
CA GLY A 260 -30.75 23.33 10.23
C GLY A 260 -29.58 22.47 10.76
N GLU A 261 -29.52 21.19 10.41
CA GLU A 261 -28.41 20.30 10.76
C GLU A 261 -27.61 19.87 9.51
N LYS A 262 -26.38 19.37 9.71
CA LYS A 262 -25.59 18.77 8.62
C LYS A 262 -26.16 17.40 8.25
N ASN A 263 -26.57 17.23 6.99
CA ASN A 263 -27.08 15.98 6.43
C ASN A 263 -26.12 15.45 5.38
N ILE A 264 -25.46 14.32 5.68
CA ILE A 264 -24.39 13.75 4.87
C ILE A 264 -24.88 12.43 4.29
N LEU A 265 -25.02 12.39 2.97
CA LEU A 265 -25.29 11.16 2.23
C LEU A 265 -23.97 10.60 1.73
N ILE A 266 -23.67 9.35 2.06
CA ILE A 266 -22.41 8.70 1.69
C ILE A 266 -22.74 7.48 0.84
N THR A 267 -22.11 7.39 -0.33
CA THR A 267 -22.15 6.17 -1.13
C THR A 267 -20.75 5.62 -1.33
N SER A 268 -20.61 4.30 -1.20
CA SER A 268 -19.43 3.59 -1.71
C SER A 268 -19.77 2.97 -3.05
N ALA A 269 -18.84 3.05 -4.01
CA ALA A 269 -18.99 2.42 -5.32
C ALA A 269 -19.49 0.98 -5.19
N LEU A 270 -20.49 0.63 -6.00
CA LEU A 270 -21.09 -0.71 -5.99
C LEU A 270 -20.06 -1.71 -6.51
N PRO A 271 -19.54 -2.64 -5.69
CA PRO A 271 -18.70 -3.72 -6.19
C PRO A 271 -19.44 -4.57 -7.21
N TYR A 272 -18.76 -4.89 -8.31
CA TYR A 272 -19.28 -5.81 -9.31
C TYR A 272 -19.34 -7.23 -8.73
N VAL A 273 -20.51 -7.85 -8.76
CA VAL A 273 -20.84 -9.04 -7.97
C VAL A 273 -20.08 -10.29 -8.41
N ASN A 274 -19.54 -10.36 -9.62
CA ASN A 274 -18.99 -11.61 -10.17
C ASN A 274 -17.61 -12.02 -9.61
N ASN A 275 -17.04 -11.28 -8.65
CA ASN A 275 -15.71 -11.50 -8.11
C ASN A 275 -15.65 -11.33 -6.60
N VAL A 276 -14.71 -12.02 -5.96
CA VAL A 276 -14.44 -11.81 -4.53
C VAL A 276 -13.63 -10.52 -4.39
N PRO A 277 -14.01 -9.57 -3.51
CA PRO A 277 -13.26 -8.33 -3.35
C PRO A 277 -11.90 -8.61 -2.71
N HIS A 278 -10.84 -8.00 -3.24
CA HIS A 278 -9.51 -8.00 -2.61
C HIS A 278 -9.29 -6.74 -1.77
N LEU A 279 -8.19 -6.70 -1.00
CA LEU A 279 -7.89 -5.57 -0.10
C LEU A 279 -7.89 -4.21 -0.81
N GLY A 280 -7.48 -4.18 -2.08
CA GLY A 280 -7.50 -2.99 -2.93
C GLY A 280 -8.92 -2.46 -3.20
N ASN A 281 -9.89 -3.34 -3.49
CA ASN A 281 -11.29 -2.91 -3.63
C ASN A 281 -11.83 -2.39 -2.28
N ILE A 282 -11.46 -3.06 -1.18
CA ILE A 282 -11.92 -2.71 0.16
C ILE A 282 -11.43 -1.32 0.55
N ILE A 283 -10.11 -1.04 0.48
CA ILE A 283 -9.57 0.27 0.85
C ILE A 283 -10.00 1.38 -0.09
N GLY A 284 -10.09 1.11 -1.40
CA GLY A 284 -10.43 2.15 -2.39
C GLY A 284 -11.89 2.61 -2.30
N CYS A 285 -12.78 1.78 -1.74
CA CYS A 285 -14.21 2.05 -1.71
C CYS A 285 -14.76 1.94 -0.28
N VAL A 286 -15.17 0.74 0.14
CA VAL A 286 -16.07 0.53 1.29
C VAL A 286 -15.42 0.89 2.64
N LEU A 287 -14.14 0.60 2.83
CA LEU A 287 -13.44 0.93 4.08
C LEU A 287 -13.19 2.43 4.20
N SER A 288 -12.84 3.10 3.09
CA SER A 288 -12.70 4.57 3.09
C SER A 288 -14.00 5.26 3.44
N ALA A 289 -15.11 4.83 2.83
CA ALA A 289 -16.44 5.37 3.10
C ALA A 289 -16.88 5.12 4.55
N ASP A 290 -16.61 3.93 5.09
CA ASP A 290 -16.95 3.57 6.46
C ASP A 290 -16.22 4.41 7.51
N ILE A 291 -14.91 4.64 7.33
CA ILE A 291 -14.13 5.52 8.21
C ILE A 291 -14.78 6.92 8.23
N PHE A 292 -15.10 7.48 7.07
CA PHE A 292 -15.72 8.80 7.00
C PHE A 292 -17.15 8.81 7.59
N ALA A 293 -17.95 7.77 7.36
CA ALA A 293 -19.29 7.65 7.92
C ALA A 293 -19.28 7.59 9.45
N ARG A 294 -18.35 6.82 10.04
CA ARG A 294 -18.18 6.74 11.50
C ARG A 294 -17.77 8.08 12.09
N TYR A 295 -16.85 8.79 11.44
CA TYR A 295 -16.48 10.15 11.81
C TYR A 295 -17.69 11.10 11.81
N CYS A 296 -18.49 11.10 10.74
CA CYS A 296 -19.68 11.95 10.64
C CYS A 296 -20.69 11.66 11.76
N ARG A 297 -20.94 10.39 12.07
CA ARG A 297 -21.81 9.98 13.18
C ARG A 297 -21.29 10.46 14.53
N GLN A 298 -19.98 10.35 14.79
CA GLN A 298 -19.37 10.84 16.04
C GLN A 298 -19.29 12.37 16.14
N ARG A 299 -19.45 13.09 15.02
CA ARG A 299 -19.67 14.55 14.97
C ARG A 299 -21.15 14.93 15.00
N ASN A 300 -22.04 13.98 15.27
CA ASN A 300 -23.48 14.19 15.36
C ASN A 300 -24.13 14.71 14.05
N TYR A 301 -23.53 14.42 12.89
CA TYR A 301 -24.13 14.71 11.58
C TYR A 301 -25.17 13.63 11.23
N ASN A 302 -26.31 14.02 10.66
CA ASN A 302 -27.29 13.06 10.15
C ASN A 302 -26.64 12.34 8.96
N THR A 303 -26.26 11.08 9.16
CA THR A 303 -25.40 10.35 8.22
C THR A 303 -26.14 9.13 7.70
N LEU A 304 -26.29 9.05 6.38
CA LEU A 304 -26.79 7.85 5.72
C LEU A 304 -25.70 7.28 4.80
N PHE A 305 -25.23 6.06 5.10
CA PHE A 305 -24.19 5.37 4.37
C PHE A 305 -24.74 4.13 3.66
N ILE A 306 -24.75 4.19 2.33
CA ILE A 306 -25.35 3.19 1.44
C ILE A 306 -24.31 2.60 0.48
N SER A 307 -24.43 1.31 0.22
CA SER A 307 -23.77 0.63 -0.91
C SER A 307 -24.54 -0.64 -1.27
N GLY A 308 -24.00 -1.46 -2.16
CA GLY A 308 -24.62 -2.70 -2.61
C GLY A 308 -23.81 -3.35 -3.71
N THR A 309 -24.30 -4.45 -4.25
CA THR A 309 -23.68 -5.14 -5.38
C THR A 309 -24.23 -4.62 -6.72
N ASP A 310 -23.32 -4.41 -7.67
CA ASP A 310 -23.66 -4.22 -9.09
C ASP A 310 -23.70 -5.59 -9.78
N GLU A 311 -24.88 -5.95 -10.30
CA GLU A 311 -25.22 -7.33 -10.64
C GLU A 311 -25.49 -7.57 -12.13
N TYR A 312 -25.76 -6.52 -12.90
CA TYR A 312 -26.13 -6.64 -14.30
C TYR A 312 -24.94 -6.63 -15.26
N GLY A 313 -25.21 -7.03 -16.51
CA GLY A 313 -24.26 -6.92 -17.59
C GLY A 313 -23.56 -8.22 -17.98
N THR A 314 -22.81 -8.14 -19.07
CA THR A 314 -22.27 -9.31 -19.78
C THR A 314 -21.32 -10.14 -18.92
N ALA A 315 -20.69 -9.55 -17.89
CA ALA A 315 -19.66 -10.26 -17.11
C ALA A 315 -20.28 -11.21 -16.08
N THR A 316 -21.49 -10.90 -15.61
CA THR A 316 -22.32 -11.83 -14.84
C THR A 316 -22.79 -12.99 -15.72
N GLU A 317 -23.29 -12.73 -16.94
CA GLU A 317 -23.68 -13.79 -17.88
C GLU A 317 -22.52 -14.72 -18.24
N ALA A 318 -21.33 -14.15 -18.47
CA ALA A 318 -20.11 -14.91 -18.73
C ALA A 318 -19.78 -15.86 -17.58
N LYS A 319 -19.82 -15.33 -16.34
CA LYS A 319 -19.52 -16.10 -15.14
C LYS A 319 -20.57 -17.19 -14.88
N ALA A 320 -21.84 -16.88 -15.13
CA ALA A 320 -22.93 -17.84 -15.04
C ALA A 320 -22.76 -19.00 -16.03
N LEU A 321 -22.34 -18.69 -17.27
CA LEU A 321 -22.02 -19.71 -18.26
C LEU A 321 -20.82 -20.58 -17.86
N GLU A 322 -19.75 -19.97 -17.35
CA GLU A 322 -18.56 -20.69 -16.85
C GLU A 322 -18.90 -21.65 -15.70
N GLU A 323 -19.72 -21.19 -14.74
CA GLU A 323 -20.14 -21.99 -13.58
C GLU A 323 -21.38 -22.86 -13.87
N LYS A 324 -21.87 -22.87 -15.12
CA LYS A 324 -23.05 -23.64 -15.57
C LYS A 324 -24.29 -23.40 -14.70
N THR A 325 -24.58 -22.14 -14.41
CA THR A 325 -25.73 -21.71 -13.58
C THR A 325 -26.40 -20.47 -14.17
N THR A 326 -27.44 -19.93 -13.52
CA THR A 326 -28.12 -18.71 -13.97
C THR A 326 -27.39 -17.45 -13.47
N PRO A 327 -27.52 -16.30 -14.16
CA PRO A 327 -27.01 -15.03 -13.66
C PRO A 327 -27.50 -14.68 -12.25
N GLN A 328 -28.79 -14.88 -11.96
CA GLN A 328 -29.36 -14.68 -10.62
C GLN A 328 -28.64 -15.50 -9.55
N ASN A 329 -28.39 -16.79 -9.80
CA ASN A 329 -27.69 -17.66 -8.83
C ASN A 329 -26.24 -17.20 -8.59
N ILE A 330 -25.53 -16.67 -9.60
CA ILE A 330 -24.22 -16.05 -9.41
C ILE A 330 -24.33 -14.81 -8.52
N CYS A 331 -25.28 -13.93 -8.83
CA CYS A 331 -25.52 -12.72 -8.06
C CYS A 331 -25.83 -13.02 -6.59
N ASP A 332 -26.73 -13.98 -6.32
CA ASP A 332 -27.09 -14.38 -4.95
C ASP A 332 -25.89 -14.92 -4.18
N LYS A 333 -25.16 -15.86 -4.79
CA LYS A 333 -23.96 -16.46 -4.21
C LYS A 333 -22.93 -15.41 -3.81
N PHE A 334 -22.63 -14.48 -4.71
CA PHE A 334 -21.58 -13.50 -4.46
C PHE A 334 -22.06 -12.30 -3.63
N PHE A 335 -23.34 -11.94 -3.66
CA PHE A 335 -23.91 -10.99 -2.72
C PHE A 335 -23.64 -11.42 -1.27
N ASP A 336 -23.90 -12.70 -0.96
CA ASP A 336 -23.63 -13.26 0.37
C ASP A 336 -22.14 -13.20 0.71
N ILE A 337 -21.25 -13.53 -0.23
CA ILE A 337 -19.80 -13.42 -0.03
C ILE A 337 -19.38 -11.97 0.27
N HIS A 338 -19.87 -11.00 -0.51
CA HIS A 338 -19.57 -9.59 -0.29
C HIS A 338 -20.06 -9.12 1.08
N ASN A 339 -21.31 -9.44 1.41
CA ASN A 339 -21.92 -9.10 2.68
C ASN A 339 -21.12 -9.68 3.87
N ASP A 340 -20.75 -10.96 3.81
CA ASP A 340 -19.96 -11.61 4.85
C ASP A 340 -18.57 -10.99 5.01
N VAL A 341 -17.88 -10.71 3.91
CA VAL A 341 -16.57 -10.03 3.93
C VAL A 341 -16.69 -8.66 4.58
N TYR A 342 -17.66 -7.84 4.17
CA TYR A 342 -17.83 -6.48 4.69
C TYR A 342 -18.26 -6.47 6.15
N ARG A 343 -19.08 -7.43 6.59
CA ARG A 343 -19.40 -7.61 8.01
C ARG A 343 -18.18 -7.99 8.83
N TRP A 344 -17.32 -8.88 8.32
CA TRP A 344 -16.07 -9.24 9.01
C TRP A 344 -15.10 -8.07 9.12
N PHE A 345 -14.95 -7.27 8.06
CA PHE A 345 -14.21 -6.01 8.08
C PHE A 345 -14.90 -4.90 8.89
N ASN A 346 -16.05 -5.18 9.51
CA ASN A 346 -16.83 -4.25 10.31
C ASN A 346 -17.19 -2.96 9.56
N ILE A 347 -17.62 -3.10 8.30
CA ILE A 347 -18.16 -1.99 7.52
C ILE A 347 -19.58 -1.69 8.01
N GLY A 348 -19.80 -0.48 8.53
CA GLY A 348 -21.05 -0.05 9.16
C GLY A 348 -21.99 0.64 8.19
N PHE A 349 -22.44 -0.07 7.14
CA PHE A 349 -23.52 0.39 6.26
C PHE A 349 -24.82 0.58 7.05
N ASP A 350 -25.60 1.61 6.72
CA ASP A 350 -26.99 1.70 7.17
C ASP A 350 -27.88 0.74 6.38
N TYR A 351 -27.54 0.51 5.11
CA TYR A 351 -28.12 -0.53 4.27
C TYR A 351 -27.16 -0.96 3.15
N PHE A 352 -27.02 -2.27 2.96
CA PHE A 352 -26.26 -2.88 1.87
C PHE A 352 -27.24 -3.63 0.95
N GLY A 353 -27.48 -3.07 -0.24
CA GLY A 353 -28.52 -3.55 -1.17
C GLY A 353 -27.98 -4.20 -2.44
N ARG A 354 -28.84 -4.28 -3.47
CA ARG A 354 -28.61 -4.98 -4.74
C ARG A 354 -29.23 -4.20 -5.89
N THR A 355 -28.64 -4.26 -7.09
CA THR A 355 -29.25 -3.64 -8.28
C THR A 355 -30.31 -4.52 -8.97
N THR A 356 -30.42 -5.80 -8.65
CA THR A 356 -31.44 -6.73 -9.21
C THR A 356 -32.78 -6.64 -8.47
N THR A 357 -33.35 -5.44 -8.37
CA THR A 357 -34.59 -5.18 -7.62
C THR A 357 -35.67 -4.52 -8.49
N PRO A 358 -36.97 -4.71 -8.18
CA PRO A 358 -38.04 -4.00 -8.86
C PRO A 358 -37.91 -2.47 -8.77
N GLU A 359 -37.44 -1.97 -7.63
CA GLU A 359 -37.20 -0.53 -7.41
C GLU A 359 -36.14 0.03 -8.37
N GLN A 360 -35.09 -0.74 -8.66
CA GLN A 360 -34.09 -0.36 -9.66
C GLN A 360 -34.74 -0.25 -11.05
N THR A 361 -35.50 -1.27 -11.47
CA THR A 361 -36.17 -1.26 -12.78
C THR A 361 -37.09 -0.05 -12.93
N GLU A 362 -37.92 0.21 -11.93
CA GLU A 362 -38.85 1.35 -11.91
C GLU A 362 -38.10 2.70 -12.05
N ILE A 363 -37.08 2.92 -11.22
CA ILE A 363 -36.30 4.17 -11.22
C ILE A 363 -35.61 4.37 -12.57
N VAL A 364 -34.91 3.35 -13.08
CA VAL A 364 -34.13 3.47 -14.31
C VAL A 364 -35.04 3.71 -15.51
N GLN A 365 -36.15 2.99 -15.60
CA GLN A 365 -37.13 3.19 -16.67
C GLN A 365 -37.76 4.58 -16.61
N SER A 366 -38.12 5.06 -15.43
CA SER A 366 -38.66 6.41 -15.22
C SER A 366 -37.66 7.48 -15.67
N PHE A 367 -36.40 7.37 -15.25
CA PHE A 367 -35.35 8.31 -15.65
C PHE A 367 -35.09 8.28 -17.16
N PHE A 368 -35.01 7.09 -17.76
CA PHE A 368 -34.83 6.97 -19.20
C PHE A 368 -35.95 7.66 -19.98
N LEU A 369 -37.21 7.40 -19.63
CA LEU A 369 -38.37 8.01 -20.30
C LEU A 369 -38.35 9.54 -20.15
N LYS A 370 -37.98 10.04 -18.96
CA LYS A 370 -37.84 11.47 -18.70
C LYS A 370 -36.71 12.10 -19.53
N ILE A 371 -35.50 11.56 -19.47
CA ILE A 371 -34.33 12.03 -20.25
C ILE A 371 -34.64 12.00 -21.76
N LYS A 372 -35.37 10.98 -22.21
CA LYS A 372 -35.84 10.86 -23.59
C LYS A 372 -36.85 11.94 -23.97
N SER A 373 -37.84 12.24 -23.10
CA SER A 373 -38.82 13.30 -23.35
C SER A 373 -38.20 14.70 -23.39
N GLU A 374 -37.09 14.91 -22.66
CA GLU A 374 -36.31 16.15 -22.67
C GLU A 374 -35.38 16.26 -23.90
N GLY A 375 -35.40 15.28 -24.81
CA GLY A 375 -34.67 15.36 -26.09
C GLY A 375 -33.17 15.05 -26.01
N TYR A 376 -32.72 14.37 -24.95
CA TYR A 376 -31.32 13.98 -24.74
C TYR A 376 -30.99 12.54 -25.18
N VAL A 377 -31.95 11.79 -25.74
CA VAL A 377 -31.73 10.42 -26.23
C VAL A 377 -31.78 10.38 -27.75
N LEU A 378 -30.70 9.92 -28.37
CA LEU A 378 -30.56 9.65 -29.80
C LEU A 378 -30.82 8.16 -30.08
N SER A 379 -31.24 7.85 -31.30
CA SER A 379 -31.35 6.47 -31.80
C SER A 379 -30.47 6.31 -33.03
N GLU A 380 -29.60 5.30 -33.02
CA GLU A 380 -28.71 4.97 -34.13
C GLU A 380 -28.74 3.47 -34.42
N ILE A 381 -28.43 3.08 -35.66
CA ILE A 381 -28.25 1.69 -36.05
C ILE A 381 -26.76 1.38 -36.04
N VAL A 382 -26.36 0.35 -35.30
CA VAL A 382 -24.98 -0.13 -35.24
C VAL A 382 -24.85 -1.53 -35.80
N ASP A 383 -23.73 -1.80 -36.46
CA ASP A 383 -23.37 -3.14 -36.92
C ASP A 383 -22.73 -3.92 -35.76
N GLN A 384 -23.27 -5.10 -35.45
CA GLN A 384 -22.78 -5.96 -34.38
C GLN A 384 -22.68 -7.40 -34.84
N LEU A 385 -21.77 -8.16 -34.25
CA LEU A 385 -21.64 -9.59 -34.54
C LEU A 385 -22.70 -10.39 -33.76
N LEU A 386 -23.52 -11.16 -34.48
CA LEU A 386 -24.48 -12.13 -33.95
C LEU A 386 -23.93 -13.54 -34.16
N CYS A 387 -23.86 -14.34 -33.10
CA CYS A 387 -23.69 -15.77 -33.22
C CYS A 387 -25.06 -16.44 -33.26
N GLU A 388 -25.45 -16.97 -34.42
CA GLU A 388 -26.74 -17.64 -34.59
C GLU A 388 -26.83 -18.93 -33.77
N SER A 389 -25.73 -19.68 -33.66
CA SER A 389 -25.69 -20.92 -32.87
C SER A 389 -25.83 -20.70 -31.37
N CYS A 390 -25.34 -19.56 -30.85
CA CYS A 390 -25.47 -19.20 -29.44
C CYS A 390 -26.66 -18.27 -29.16
N ASP A 391 -27.44 -17.92 -30.19
CA ASP A 391 -28.54 -16.97 -30.16
C ASP A 391 -28.22 -15.71 -29.32
N ARG A 392 -27.08 -15.06 -29.64
CA ARG A 392 -26.64 -13.86 -28.92
C ARG A 392 -25.72 -12.98 -29.74
N PHE A 393 -25.83 -11.68 -29.50
CA PHE A 393 -24.82 -10.74 -29.94
C PHE A 393 -23.53 -10.95 -29.13
N LEU A 394 -22.40 -10.84 -29.81
CA LEU A 394 -21.09 -11.07 -29.23
C LEU A 394 -20.48 -9.73 -28.80
N ALA A 395 -20.21 -9.60 -27.51
CA ALA A 395 -19.29 -8.59 -27.03
C ALA A 395 -17.87 -8.90 -27.53
N ASP A 396 -17.02 -7.88 -27.66
CA ASP A 396 -15.65 -7.99 -28.21
C ASP A 396 -14.82 -9.14 -27.61
N ARG A 397 -14.95 -9.38 -26.30
CA ARG A 397 -14.27 -10.48 -25.59
C ARG A 397 -14.72 -11.89 -25.96
N PHE A 398 -15.88 -12.03 -26.59
CA PHE A 398 -16.42 -13.27 -27.11
C PHE A 398 -16.18 -13.41 -28.62
N VAL A 399 -15.43 -12.49 -29.21
CA VAL A 399 -15.02 -12.53 -30.61
C VAL A 399 -13.52 -12.72 -30.66
N GLU A 400 -13.09 -13.70 -31.44
CA GLU A 400 -11.71 -13.82 -31.87
C GLU A 400 -11.67 -13.85 -33.40
N GLY A 401 -10.53 -13.54 -33.99
CA GLY A 401 -10.37 -13.58 -35.45
C GLY A 401 -9.01 -13.10 -35.89
N THR A 402 -8.78 -13.14 -37.19
CA THR A 402 -7.52 -12.70 -37.78
C THR A 402 -7.46 -11.17 -37.83
N CYS A 403 -6.38 -10.59 -37.28
CA CYS A 403 -6.16 -9.16 -37.28
C CYS A 403 -6.09 -8.61 -38.71
N PRO A 404 -6.89 -7.59 -39.07
CA PRO A 404 -6.87 -7.01 -40.41
C PRO A 404 -5.51 -6.39 -40.76
N ARG A 405 -4.78 -5.92 -39.74
CA ARG A 405 -3.51 -5.20 -39.85
C ARG A 405 -2.28 -6.10 -39.91
N CYS A 406 -2.01 -6.92 -38.88
CA CYS A 406 -0.79 -7.72 -38.78
C CYS A 406 -0.98 -9.21 -39.09
N LYS A 407 -2.21 -9.63 -39.43
CA LYS A 407 -2.58 -11.03 -39.72
C LYS A 407 -2.40 -12.03 -38.57
N TYR A 408 -2.22 -11.55 -37.33
CA TYR A 408 -2.30 -12.40 -36.15
C TYR A 408 -3.66 -13.10 -36.06
N GLU A 409 -3.69 -14.43 -36.00
CA GLU A 409 -4.91 -15.24 -36.22
C GLU A 409 -5.92 -15.22 -35.06
N ASP A 410 -5.46 -14.84 -33.86
CA ASP A 410 -6.23 -14.89 -32.61
C ASP A 410 -6.42 -13.51 -31.98
N ALA A 411 -6.56 -12.48 -32.80
CA ALA A 411 -6.88 -11.13 -32.30
C ALA A 411 -8.26 -11.12 -31.64
N ARG A 412 -8.37 -10.39 -30.53
CA ARG A 412 -9.65 -10.19 -29.82
C ARG A 412 -10.44 -9.09 -30.52
N GLY A 413 -11.75 -9.06 -30.27
CA GLY A 413 -12.66 -8.07 -30.87
C GLY A 413 -12.39 -6.61 -30.50
N ASP A 414 -11.56 -6.35 -29.48
CA ASP A 414 -11.21 -5.02 -28.97
C ASP A 414 -9.76 -4.63 -29.26
N GLN A 415 -8.86 -5.62 -29.26
CA GLN A 415 -7.43 -5.42 -29.40
C GLN A 415 -6.72 -6.64 -29.98
N CYS A 416 -5.78 -6.40 -30.89
CA CYS A 416 -4.87 -7.43 -31.36
C CYS A 416 -3.65 -7.54 -30.44
N ASP A 417 -3.47 -8.69 -29.78
CA ASP A 417 -2.32 -8.92 -28.89
C ASP A 417 -0.99 -9.06 -29.66
N GLY A 418 -1.03 -9.38 -30.95
CA GLY A 418 0.17 -9.48 -31.80
C GLY A 418 0.80 -8.13 -32.18
N CYS A 419 0.00 -7.06 -32.33
CA CYS A 419 0.52 -5.73 -32.72
C CYS A 419 0.06 -4.57 -31.83
N GLY A 420 -0.75 -4.84 -30.81
CA GLY A 420 -1.30 -3.86 -29.87
C GLY A 420 -2.39 -2.95 -30.44
N HIS A 421 -2.74 -3.06 -31.72
CA HIS A 421 -3.74 -2.21 -32.37
C HIS A 421 -5.15 -2.49 -31.83
N LEU A 422 -5.86 -1.41 -31.49
CA LEU A 422 -7.29 -1.46 -31.20
C LEU A 422 -8.06 -1.71 -32.50
N VAL A 423 -8.94 -2.69 -32.49
CA VAL A 423 -9.74 -3.12 -33.65
C VAL A 423 -11.20 -3.13 -33.22
N ASN A 424 -12.14 -2.91 -34.15
CA ASN A 424 -13.53 -3.25 -33.88
C ASN A 424 -13.76 -4.72 -34.23
N ALA A 425 -14.63 -5.40 -33.48
CA ALA A 425 -14.91 -6.81 -33.70
C ALA A 425 -15.43 -7.12 -35.12
N THR A 426 -16.18 -6.18 -35.71
CA THR A 426 -16.67 -6.26 -37.10
C THR A 426 -15.57 -6.17 -38.15
N ASP A 427 -14.40 -5.63 -37.80
CA ASP A 427 -13.26 -5.45 -38.71
C ASP A 427 -12.34 -6.68 -38.74
N LEU A 428 -12.55 -7.65 -37.83
CA LEU A 428 -11.77 -8.90 -37.80
C LEU A 428 -12.02 -9.73 -39.05
N ILE A 429 -10.95 -10.26 -39.63
CA ILE A 429 -11.03 -11.22 -40.73
C ILE A 429 -11.36 -12.58 -40.13
N SER A 430 -12.29 -13.32 -40.73
CA SER A 430 -12.73 -14.64 -40.24
C SER A 430 -13.07 -14.63 -38.74
N PRO A 431 -14.00 -13.77 -38.30
CA PRO A 431 -14.37 -13.72 -36.89
C PRO A 431 -14.99 -15.07 -36.50
N ARG A 432 -14.80 -15.46 -35.25
CA ARG A 432 -15.33 -16.68 -34.66
C ARG A 432 -15.80 -16.39 -33.24
N CYS A 433 -16.90 -17.05 -32.86
CA CYS A 433 -17.42 -16.98 -31.52
C CYS A 433 -16.50 -17.76 -30.57
N LYS A 434 -16.01 -17.13 -29.50
CA LYS A 434 -15.18 -17.80 -28.49
C LYS A 434 -15.90 -18.95 -27.76
N VAL A 435 -17.23 -18.93 -27.76
CA VAL A 435 -18.07 -19.91 -27.02
C VAL A 435 -18.27 -21.20 -27.81
N CYS A 436 -18.63 -21.11 -29.10
CA CYS A 436 -18.96 -22.27 -29.93
C CYS A 436 -18.05 -22.45 -31.15
N SER A 437 -17.06 -21.58 -31.34
CA SER A 437 -16.14 -21.54 -32.49
C SER A 437 -16.79 -21.28 -33.86
N ASN A 438 -18.12 -21.16 -33.96
CA ASN A 438 -18.81 -20.85 -35.20
C ASN A 438 -18.60 -19.39 -35.63
N ARG A 439 -18.68 -19.15 -36.94
CA ARG A 439 -18.56 -17.82 -37.55
C ARG A 439 -19.81 -16.98 -37.23
N PRO A 440 -19.68 -15.79 -36.60
CA PRO A 440 -20.79 -14.88 -36.42
C PRO A 440 -21.08 -14.10 -37.72
N ILE A 441 -22.31 -13.59 -37.82
CA ILE A 441 -22.76 -12.71 -38.91
C ILE A 441 -22.85 -11.26 -38.41
N VAL A 442 -22.61 -10.29 -39.29
CA VAL A 442 -22.88 -8.88 -38.98
C VAL A 442 -24.38 -8.63 -39.09
N LYS A 443 -24.98 -8.13 -38.02
CA LYS A 443 -26.41 -7.78 -37.95
C LYS A 443 -26.57 -6.34 -37.47
N LYS A 444 -27.41 -5.59 -38.18
CA LYS A 444 -27.82 -4.24 -37.80
C LYS A 444 -28.70 -4.29 -36.56
N SER A 445 -28.35 -3.48 -35.58
CA SER A 445 -29.01 -3.41 -34.28
C SER A 445 -29.28 -1.96 -33.91
N GLN A 446 -30.55 -1.62 -33.67
CA GLN A 446 -30.92 -0.27 -33.22
C GLN A 446 -30.53 -0.09 -31.75
N GLN A 447 -29.91 1.05 -31.40
CA GLN A 447 -29.46 1.37 -30.05
C GLN A 447 -29.83 2.80 -29.67
N PHE A 448 -30.03 3.02 -28.37
CA PHE A 448 -30.15 4.36 -27.81
C PHE A 448 -28.80 4.89 -27.32
N PHE A 449 -28.57 6.18 -27.53
CA PHE A 449 -27.40 6.90 -27.08
C PHE A 449 -27.84 8.11 -26.25
N LEU A 450 -27.13 8.40 -25.16
CA LEU A 450 -27.24 9.68 -24.48
C LEU A 450 -26.44 10.74 -25.25
N ASP A 451 -27.10 11.83 -25.58
CA ASP A 451 -26.54 13.02 -26.23
C ASP A 451 -25.76 13.88 -25.22
N LEU A 452 -24.63 13.35 -24.74
CA LEU A 452 -23.73 14.09 -23.85
C LEU A 452 -23.26 15.45 -24.38
N PRO A 453 -23.00 15.65 -25.71
CA PRO A 453 -22.68 16.97 -26.24
C PRO A 453 -23.69 18.06 -25.83
N LYS A 454 -25.00 17.76 -25.87
CA LYS A 454 -26.04 18.72 -25.44
C LYS A 454 -26.01 19.05 -23.94
N LEU A 455 -25.41 18.19 -23.12
CA LEU A 455 -25.32 18.35 -21.65
C LEU A 455 -24.00 18.97 -21.21
N GLU A 456 -23.03 19.12 -22.12
CA GLU A 456 -21.65 19.50 -21.80
C GLU A 456 -21.56 20.84 -21.05
N ASN A 457 -22.33 21.86 -21.47
CA ASN A 457 -22.33 23.16 -20.81
C ASN A 457 -22.88 23.09 -19.38
N LYS A 458 -24.00 22.40 -19.17
CA LYS A 458 -24.60 22.19 -17.84
C LYS A 458 -23.66 21.43 -16.91
N LEU A 459 -22.96 20.42 -17.44
CA LEU A 459 -21.97 19.65 -16.70
C LEU A 459 -20.77 20.50 -16.30
N LYS A 460 -20.23 21.32 -17.22
CA LYS A 460 -19.13 22.24 -16.93
C LYS A 460 -19.52 23.24 -15.85
N GLU A 461 -20.68 23.88 -15.99
CA GLU A 461 -21.22 24.81 -15.01
C GLU A 461 -21.33 24.15 -13.63
N TRP A 462 -22.05 23.02 -13.52
CA TRP A 462 -22.16 22.27 -12.27
C TRP A 462 -20.79 21.88 -11.70
N SER A 463 -19.92 21.27 -12.52
CA SER A 463 -18.61 20.80 -12.06
C SER A 463 -17.76 21.92 -11.46
N SER A 464 -17.81 23.13 -12.03
CA SER A 464 -17.07 24.28 -11.53
C SER A 464 -17.47 24.70 -10.11
N THR A 465 -18.70 24.41 -9.70
CA THR A 465 -19.21 24.73 -8.35
C THR A 465 -18.77 23.71 -7.29
N VAL A 466 -18.54 22.45 -7.69
CA VAL A 466 -18.27 21.34 -6.76
C VAL A 466 -16.83 20.81 -6.83
N GLU A 467 -16.07 21.13 -7.88
CA GLU A 467 -14.73 20.57 -8.13
C GLU A 467 -13.81 20.75 -6.92
N LYS A 468 -13.92 21.87 -6.18
CA LYS A 468 -13.12 22.11 -4.97
C LYS A 468 -13.24 20.98 -3.94
N GLY A 469 -14.41 20.36 -3.84
CA GLY A 469 -14.71 19.24 -2.95
C GLY A 469 -14.21 17.87 -3.42
N TRP A 470 -13.57 17.77 -4.59
CA TRP A 470 -13.08 16.51 -5.15
C TRP A 470 -11.64 16.23 -4.74
N SER A 471 -11.29 14.94 -4.62
CA SER A 471 -9.91 14.51 -4.43
C SER A 471 -9.03 14.93 -5.62
N SER A 472 -7.72 15.05 -5.40
CA SER A 472 -6.77 15.38 -6.47
C SER A 472 -6.84 14.37 -7.62
N VAL A 473 -6.98 13.09 -7.30
CA VAL A 473 -7.15 11.99 -8.27
C VAL A 473 -8.40 12.20 -9.13
N ALA A 474 -9.54 12.49 -8.50
CA ALA A 474 -10.80 12.72 -9.21
C ALA A 474 -10.69 13.91 -10.19
N LYS A 475 -10.10 15.02 -9.76
CA LYS A 475 -9.86 16.20 -10.62
C LYS A 475 -9.01 15.85 -11.83
N VAL A 476 -7.90 15.15 -11.61
CA VAL A 476 -6.98 14.75 -12.68
C VAL A 476 -7.66 13.85 -13.71
N VAL A 477 -8.48 12.89 -13.27
CA VAL A 477 -9.18 11.96 -14.17
C VAL A 477 -10.34 12.63 -14.91
N ALA A 478 -11.10 13.51 -14.25
CA ALA A 478 -12.25 14.17 -14.85
C ALA A 478 -11.86 15.29 -15.85
N LYS A 479 -10.72 15.95 -15.63
CA LYS A 479 -10.31 17.13 -16.42
C LYS A 479 -10.19 16.87 -17.93
N PRO A 480 -9.56 15.78 -18.43
CA PRO A 480 -9.54 15.48 -19.86
C PRO A 480 -10.94 15.29 -20.45
N TRP A 481 -11.84 14.62 -19.74
CA TRP A 481 -13.22 14.39 -20.19
C TRP A 481 -14.00 15.70 -20.38
N LEU A 482 -13.83 16.66 -19.45
CA LEU A 482 -14.48 17.97 -19.54
C LEU A 482 -13.82 18.89 -20.59
N ARG A 483 -12.55 18.67 -20.93
CA ARG A 483 -11.79 19.49 -21.89
C ARG A 483 -11.96 19.04 -23.34
N ASP A 484 -11.88 17.74 -23.60
CA ASP A 484 -11.70 17.19 -24.96
C ASP A 484 -13.02 17.09 -25.78
N GLY A 485 -14.14 17.53 -25.19
CA GLY A 485 -15.48 17.45 -25.77
C GLY A 485 -16.16 16.11 -25.50
N LEU A 486 -17.40 16.14 -25.04
CA LEU A 486 -18.16 14.92 -24.75
C LEU A 486 -18.74 14.34 -26.05
N LYS A 487 -18.81 13.01 -26.12
CA LYS A 487 -19.36 12.28 -27.27
C LYS A 487 -20.61 11.51 -26.87
N PRO A 488 -21.55 11.26 -27.79
CA PRO A 488 -22.69 10.40 -27.50
C PRO A 488 -22.24 9.03 -26.95
N ARG A 489 -23.00 8.50 -25.99
CA ARG A 489 -22.69 7.21 -25.33
C ARG A 489 -23.86 6.26 -25.43
N CYS A 490 -23.62 5.07 -25.95
CA CYS A 490 -24.65 4.03 -26.08
C CYS A 490 -25.11 3.53 -24.71
N ILE A 491 -26.40 3.64 -24.43
CA ILE A 491 -27.05 3.29 -23.15
C ILE A 491 -27.87 2.00 -23.22
N THR A 492 -27.90 1.29 -24.36
CA THR A 492 -28.57 -0.01 -24.51
C THR A 492 -27.61 -1.10 -24.96
N ARG A 493 -27.96 -2.35 -24.67
CA ARG A 493 -27.19 -3.54 -25.07
C ARG A 493 -28.13 -4.67 -25.44
N ASP A 494 -27.68 -5.49 -26.39
CA ASP A 494 -28.32 -6.76 -26.76
C ASP A 494 -27.87 -7.88 -25.80
N LEU A 495 -28.34 -7.80 -24.56
CA LEU A 495 -28.12 -8.80 -23.52
C LEU A 495 -29.46 -9.27 -22.98
N LYS A 496 -29.46 -10.45 -22.35
CA LYS A 496 -30.65 -10.99 -21.68
C LYS A 496 -30.67 -10.57 -20.19
N TRP A 497 -29.50 -10.43 -19.57
CA TRP A 497 -29.35 -10.05 -18.16
C TRP A 497 -29.11 -8.55 -17.96
N GLY A 498 -30.20 -7.83 -17.72
CA GLY A 498 -30.22 -6.38 -17.48
C GLY A 498 -31.64 -5.86 -17.34
N ILE A 499 -31.78 -4.56 -17.13
CA ILE A 499 -33.09 -3.91 -17.02
C ILE A 499 -33.69 -3.74 -18.42
N PRO A 500 -34.90 -4.24 -18.69
CA PRO A 500 -35.52 -4.12 -20.01
C PRO A 500 -35.82 -2.66 -20.37
N VAL A 501 -35.65 -2.32 -21.65
CA VAL A 501 -35.92 -0.97 -22.16
C VAL A 501 -37.42 -0.83 -22.46
N PRO A 502 -38.14 0.16 -21.90
CA PRO A 502 -39.59 0.25 -21.99
C PRO A 502 -40.05 0.94 -23.29
N ILE A 503 -39.53 0.49 -24.44
CA ILE A 503 -39.84 1.05 -25.77
C ILE A 503 -40.14 -0.09 -26.75
N LYS A 504 -41.20 0.09 -27.53
CA LYS A 504 -41.57 -0.85 -28.61
C LYS A 504 -40.41 -1.02 -29.60
N GLY A 505 -40.06 -2.25 -29.93
CA GLY A 505 -38.90 -2.60 -30.77
C GLY A 505 -37.60 -2.83 -29.99
N PHE A 506 -37.61 -2.68 -28.65
CA PHE A 506 -36.48 -2.94 -27.76
C PHE A 506 -36.76 -4.08 -26.77
N GLU A 507 -37.73 -4.95 -27.04
CA GLU A 507 -38.20 -6.02 -26.14
C GLU A 507 -37.08 -7.02 -25.76
N ASN A 508 -36.10 -7.21 -26.65
CA ASN A 508 -34.96 -8.10 -26.45
C ASN A 508 -33.67 -7.35 -26.10
N LYS A 509 -33.79 -6.13 -25.58
CA LYS A 509 -32.67 -5.25 -25.21
C LYS A 509 -32.79 -4.81 -23.77
N VAL A 510 -31.63 -4.59 -23.16
CA VAL A 510 -31.51 -4.08 -21.81
C VAL A 510 -30.72 -2.79 -21.79
N PHE A 511 -30.85 -2.03 -20.71
CA PHE A 511 -29.96 -0.91 -20.46
C PHE A 511 -28.52 -1.39 -20.26
N TYR A 512 -27.58 -0.58 -20.72
CA TYR A 512 -26.16 -0.78 -20.47
C TYR A 512 -25.86 -0.58 -18.98
N VAL A 513 -25.06 -1.46 -18.39
CA VAL A 513 -24.78 -1.44 -16.94
C VAL A 513 -24.28 -0.09 -16.42
N TRP A 514 -23.49 0.64 -17.22
CA TRP A 514 -22.97 1.95 -16.81
C TRP A 514 -23.97 3.11 -17.00
N PHE A 515 -25.14 2.83 -17.56
CA PHE A 515 -26.30 3.72 -17.49
C PHE A 515 -27.08 3.49 -16.21
N ASP A 516 -27.37 2.22 -15.85
CA ASP A 516 -28.29 1.92 -14.76
C ASP A 516 -27.60 1.82 -13.37
N ALA A 517 -26.37 1.32 -13.29
CA ALA A 517 -25.67 1.07 -12.02
C ALA A 517 -25.62 2.28 -11.07
N PRO A 518 -25.36 3.54 -11.53
CA PRO A 518 -25.41 4.70 -10.64
C PRO A 518 -26.80 4.98 -10.03
N PHE A 519 -27.89 4.61 -10.71
CA PHE A 519 -29.24 4.69 -10.11
C PHE A 519 -29.44 3.66 -8.99
N GLY A 520 -28.56 2.65 -8.90
CA GLY A 520 -28.45 1.72 -7.78
C GLY A 520 -28.38 2.43 -6.44
N TYR A 521 -27.69 3.57 -6.33
CA TYR A 521 -27.65 4.32 -5.07
C TYR A 521 -29.04 4.81 -4.64
N ILE A 522 -29.87 5.23 -5.60
CA ILE A 522 -31.23 5.73 -5.34
C ILE A 522 -32.16 4.56 -5.02
N SER A 523 -32.13 3.48 -5.80
CA SER A 523 -32.99 2.31 -5.60
C SER A 523 -32.70 1.56 -4.31
N ILE A 524 -31.42 1.44 -3.94
CA ILE A 524 -31.02 0.87 -2.65
C ILE A 524 -31.50 1.76 -1.50
N THR A 525 -31.47 3.09 -1.65
CA THR A 525 -32.03 4.00 -0.65
C THR A 525 -33.57 3.88 -0.57
N LYS A 526 -34.27 3.71 -1.70
CA LYS A 526 -35.72 3.44 -1.75
C LYS A 526 -36.09 2.15 -1.03
N ARG A 527 -35.23 1.13 -1.12
CA ARG A 527 -35.38 -0.12 -0.37
C ARG A 527 -35.07 0.00 1.12
N TYR A 528 -34.19 0.92 1.49
CA TYR A 528 -33.91 1.25 2.89
C TYR A 528 -35.09 1.99 3.53
N THR A 529 -35.68 2.96 2.83
CA THR A 529 -36.77 3.79 3.34
C THR A 529 -37.71 4.28 2.24
N LYS A 530 -39.01 4.34 2.54
CA LYS A 530 -40.02 4.86 1.61
C LYS A 530 -39.84 6.36 1.38
N GLU A 531 -39.27 7.07 2.36
CA GLU A 531 -38.97 8.51 2.32
C GLU A 531 -37.63 8.84 1.62
N TYR A 532 -37.09 7.96 0.77
CA TYR A 532 -35.77 8.14 0.13
C TYR A 532 -35.61 9.46 -0.64
N GLN A 533 -36.70 10.04 -1.11
CA GLN A 533 -36.72 11.33 -1.79
C GLN A 533 -36.22 12.47 -0.88
N GLN A 534 -36.36 12.36 0.45
CA GLN A 534 -35.79 13.36 1.35
C GLN A 534 -34.25 13.43 1.23
N TRP A 535 -33.59 12.33 0.86
CA TRP A 535 -32.14 12.31 0.61
C TRP A 535 -31.78 12.67 -0.83
N TRP A 536 -32.55 12.16 -1.81
CA TRP A 536 -32.19 12.24 -3.23
C TRP A 536 -32.87 13.36 -4.01
N LYS A 537 -33.94 13.97 -3.47
CA LYS A 537 -34.68 15.11 -4.05
C LYS A 537 -35.20 16.00 -2.91
N PRO A 538 -34.33 16.52 -2.03
CA PRO A 538 -34.74 17.33 -0.89
C PRO A 538 -35.34 18.66 -1.35
N THR A 539 -36.38 19.13 -0.67
CA THR A 539 -37.06 20.41 -0.99
C THR A 539 -36.70 21.55 -0.04
N ASP A 540 -36.40 21.23 1.23
CA ASP A 540 -36.31 22.20 2.34
C ASP A 540 -35.08 21.98 3.23
N VAL A 541 -34.24 21.02 2.87
CA VAL A 541 -33.02 20.63 3.58
C VAL A 541 -31.83 20.56 2.63
N GLN A 542 -30.65 20.88 3.13
CA GLN A 542 -29.42 20.68 2.38
C GLN A 542 -28.87 19.28 2.65
N VAL A 543 -28.57 18.53 1.59
CA VAL A 543 -27.90 17.22 1.63
C VAL A 543 -26.58 17.34 0.90
N ASP A 544 -25.49 17.02 1.58
CA ASP A 544 -24.16 16.95 0.98
C ASP A 544 -23.84 15.48 0.64
N LEU A 545 -23.78 15.17 -0.67
CA LEU A 545 -23.46 13.84 -1.18
C LEU A 545 -21.95 13.65 -1.35
N TYR A 546 -21.41 12.64 -0.64
CA TYR A 546 -20.05 12.15 -0.73
C TYR A 546 -20.02 10.78 -1.42
N GLN A 547 -19.21 10.64 -2.47
CA GLN A 547 -19.04 9.37 -3.18
C GLN A 547 -17.60 8.87 -3.12
N PHE A 548 -17.40 7.65 -2.63
CA PHE A 548 -16.09 7.01 -2.47
C PHE A 548 -15.88 5.90 -3.50
N MET A 549 -14.78 5.96 -4.25
CA MET A 549 -14.49 5.01 -5.33
C MET A 549 -13.00 4.95 -5.69
N ALA A 550 -12.61 3.96 -6.51
CA ALA A 550 -11.33 3.97 -7.20
C ALA A 550 -11.38 4.86 -8.47
N LYS A 551 -10.21 5.27 -8.97
CA LYS A 551 -10.07 6.25 -10.07
C LYS A 551 -10.75 5.86 -11.38
N ASP A 552 -10.92 4.58 -11.65
CA ASP A 552 -11.60 4.04 -12.83
C ASP A 552 -13.09 4.39 -12.87
N ASN A 553 -13.73 4.56 -11.71
CA ASN A 553 -15.14 4.93 -11.61
C ASN A 553 -15.41 6.44 -11.77
N VAL A 554 -14.37 7.28 -11.77
CA VAL A 554 -14.50 8.74 -11.79
C VAL A 554 -15.29 9.24 -13.01
N PRO A 555 -15.05 8.80 -14.26
CA PRO A 555 -15.83 9.30 -15.40
C PRO A 555 -17.34 9.04 -15.26
N PHE A 556 -17.73 7.94 -14.63
CA PHE A 556 -19.14 7.60 -14.44
C PHE A 556 -19.83 8.48 -13.40
N HIS A 557 -19.10 9.02 -12.43
CA HIS A 557 -19.65 9.82 -11.33
C HIS A 557 -19.39 11.32 -11.47
N ALA A 558 -18.34 11.71 -12.19
CA ALA A 558 -18.04 13.09 -12.52
C ALA A 558 -18.74 13.55 -13.80
N ILE A 559 -19.05 12.62 -14.73
CA ILE A 559 -19.63 12.95 -16.04
C ILE A 559 -20.99 12.28 -16.21
N MET A 560 -21.03 10.94 -16.26
CA MET A 560 -22.23 10.22 -16.73
C MET A 560 -23.44 10.39 -15.79
N PHE A 561 -23.31 10.05 -14.52
CA PHE A 561 -24.43 10.10 -13.58
C PHE A 561 -24.96 11.53 -13.36
N PRO A 562 -24.11 12.56 -13.15
CA PRO A 562 -24.57 13.95 -13.13
C PRO A 562 -25.26 14.34 -14.44
N ALA A 563 -24.80 13.87 -15.61
CA ALA A 563 -25.47 14.13 -16.87
C ALA A 563 -26.88 13.56 -16.90
N TYR A 564 -27.08 12.34 -16.38
CA TYR A 564 -28.41 11.73 -16.31
C TYR A 564 -29.36 12.54 -15.42
N LEU A 565 -28.89 12.96 -14.24
CA LEU A 565 -29.68 13.73 -13.28
C LEU A 565 -29.99 15.15 -13.80
N LEU A 566 -29.02 15.82 -14.43
CA LEU A 566 -29.18 17.13 -15.05
C LEU A 566 -30.09 17.10 -16.29
N ALA A 567 -30.05 16.00 -17.05
CA ALA A 567 -30.92 15.79 -18.19
C ALA A 567 -32.37 15.55 -17.76
N ALA A 568 -32.60 14.83 -16.66
CA ALA A 568 -33.93 14.65 -16.10
C ALA A 568 -34.51 15.96 -15.55
N ASN A 569 -33.65 16.86 -15.04
CA ASN A 569 -34.00 18.20 -14.57
C ASN A 569 -35.10 18.21 -13.49
N GLU A 570 -35.00 17.30 -12.52
CA GLU A 570 -36.03 17.13 -11.47
C GLU A 570 -35.54 17.54 -10.07
N GLY A 571 -34.43 18.27 -9.96
CA GLY A 571 -33.90 18.72 -8.66
C GLY A 571 -33.31 17.61 -7.80
N TYR A 572 -32.74 16.56 -8.40
CA TYR A 572 -32.05 15.51 -7.66
C TYR A 572 -30.75 16.01 -7.02
N THR A 573 -30.41 15.45 -5.86
CA THR A 573 -29.13 15.66 -5.16
C THR A 573 -27.98 15.25 -6.07
N LEU A 574 -27.16 16.24 -6.46
CA LEU A 574 -25.92 16.01 -7.19
C LEU A 574 -24.76 15.81 -6.22
N MET A 575 -23.76 15.05 -6.65
CA MET A 575 -22.57 14.80 -5.85
C MET A 575 -21.78 16.09 -5.59
N LYS A 576 -21.47 16.35 -4.32
CA LYS A 576 -20.67 17.50 -3.90
C LYS A 576 -19.20 17.14 -3.70
N HIS A 577 -18.93 15.93 -3.20
CA HIS A 577 -17.59 15.46 -2.88
C HIS A 577 -17.30 14.12 -3.58
N LEU A 578 -16.29 14.12 -4.47
CA LEU A 578 -15.82 12.91 -5.14
C LEU A 578 -14.49 12.45 -4.54
N MET A 579 -14.55 11.40 -3.73
CA MET A 579 -13.40 10.85 -3.01
C MET A 579 -12.83 9.64 -3.76
N ALA A 580 -12.06 9.92 -4.82
CA ALA A 580 -11.37 8.89 -5.60
C ALA A 580 -9.98 8.56 -5.04
N THR A 581 -9.59 7.28 -5.07
CA THR A 581 -8.24 6.80 -4.73
C THR A 581 -7.49 6.28 -5.96
N GLU A 582 -6.16 6.28 -5.85
CA GLU A 582 -5.25 5.49 -6.69
C GLU A 582 -5.36 3.99 -6.33
N TYR A 583 -4.56 3.13 -6.97
CA TYR A 583 -4.62 1.69 -6.72
C TYR A 583 -3.76 1.25 -5.53
N LEU A 584 -4.25 0.26 -4.79
CA LEU A 584 -3.42 -0.54 -3.90
C LEU A 584 -2.91 -1.76 -4.67
N ASN A 585 -1.60 -1.85 -4.82
CA ASN A 585 -0.90 -3.01 -5.35
C ASN A 585 -0.58 -4.01 -4.21
N TYR A 586 -0.14 -5.21 -4.57
CA TYR A 586 0.21 -6.26 -3.62
C TYR A 586 1.68 -6.63 -3.79
N GLU A 587 2.48 -6.32 -2.76
CA GLU A 587 3.94 -6.40 -2.80
C GLU A 587 4.49 -5.61 -4.00
N ASP A 588 5.25 -6.25 -4.87
CA ASP A 588 5.82 -5.73 -6.11
C ASP A 588 4.92 -5.97 -7.33
N THR A 589 3.69 -6.49 -7.13
CA THR A 589 2.80 -6.92 -8.21
C THR A 589 1.36 -6.40 -8.05
N LYS A 590 0.47 -6.79 -8.96
CA LYS A 590 -0.98 -6.56 -8.84
C LYS A 590 -1.68 -7.79 -8.28
N PHE A 591 -2.76 -7.55 -7.52
CA PHE A 591 -3.71 -8.61 -7.14
C PHE A 591 -4.14 -9.42 -8.37
N SER A 592 -4.15 -10.75 -8.24
CA SER A 592 -4.52 -11.64 -9.34
C SER A 592 -5.15 -12.93 -8.82
N LYS A 593 -6.48 -13.04 -9.00
CA LYS A 593 -7.23 -14.24 -8.60
C LYS A 593 -6.80 -15.48 -9.39
N SER A 594 -6.60 -15.35 -10.70
CA SER A 594 -6.19 -16.47 -11.56
C SER A 594 -4.81 -17.01 -11.21
N ARG A 595 -3.88 -16.15 -10.80
CA ARG A 595 -2.53 -16.54 -10.34
C ARG A 595 -2.45 -16.83 -8.84
N GLY A 596 -3.50 -16.58 -8.07
CA GLY A 596 -3.52 -16.74 -6.61
C GLY A 596 -2.64 -15.73 -5.86
N ILE A 597 -2.40 -14.54 -6.44
CA ILE A 597 -1.53 -13.51 -5.88
C ILE A 597 -2.39 -12.48 -5.13
N GLY A 598 -2.06 -12.26 -3.86
CA GLY A 598 -2.70 -11.27 -3.00
C GLY A 598 -3.72 -11.86 -2.03
N VAL A 599 -4.08 -11.06 -1.04
CA VAL A 599 -5.07 -11.39 -0.02
C VAL A 599 -6.46 -10.94 -0.50
N PHE A 600 -7.41 -11.88 -0.55
CA PHE A 600 -8.81 -11.57 -0.81
C PHE A 600 -9.59 -11.41 0.51
N GLY A 601 -10.74 -10.74 0.45
CA GLY A 601 -11.54 -10.45 1.65
C GLY A 601 -11.97 -11.71 2.41
N THR A 602 -12.21 -12.81 1.69
CA THR A 602 -12.49 -14.14 2.28
C THR A 602 -11.29 -14.73 2.99
N ASP A 603 -10.08 -14.36 2.59
CA ASP A 603 -8.85 -14.95 3.10
C ASP A 603 -8.37 -14.23 4.37
N ALA A 604 -8.65 -12.93 4.49
CA ALA A 604 -8.17 -12.08 5.57
C ALA A 604 -8.57 -12.62 6.96
N ARG A 605 -9.79 -13.18 7.09
CA ARG A 605 -10.29 -13.85 8.30
C ARG A 605 -9.47 -15.05 8.74
N ASP A 606 -8.91 -15.78 7.79
CA ASP A 606 -8.22 -17.05 8.06
C ASP A 606 -6.73 -16.84 8.35
N THR A 607 -6.27 -15.59 8.40
CA THR A 607 -4.87 -15.23 8.72
C THR A 607 -4.57 -15.21 10.21
N GLY A 608 -5.60 -15.18 11.07
CA GLY A 608 -5.46 -14.95 12.51
C GLY A 608 -5.17 -13.49 12.90
N ILE A 609 -4.99 -12.59 11.93
CA ILE A 609 -4.85 -11.16 12.15
C ILE A 609 -6.26 -10.53 12.31
N PRO A 610 -6.55 -9.82 13.41
CA PRO A 610 -7.85 -9.19 13.63
C PRO A 610 -8.21 -8.17 12.54
N ALA A 611 -9.50 -8.05 12.23
CA ALA A 611 -10.02 -7.10 11.23
C ALA A 611 -9.52 -5.66 11.45
N ASP A 612 -9.47 -5.18 12.70
CA ASP A 612 -9.01 -3.82 13.01
C ASP A 612 -7.54 -3.58 12.66
N VAL A 613 -6.68 -4.60 12.72
CA VAL A 613 -5.28 -4.47 12.30
C VAL A 613 -5.20 -4.32 10.77
N TRP A 614 -6.05 -5.03 10.02
CA TRP A 614 -6.19 -4.82 8.58
C TRP A 614 -6.70 -3.42 8.26
N ARG A 615 -7.76 -2.97 8.96
CA ARG A 615 -8.32 -1.63 8.76
C ARG A 615 -7.30 -0.53 9.03
N PHE A 616 -6.56 -0.65 10.14
CA PHE A 616 -5.47 0.26 10.49
C PHE A 616 -4.44 0.34 9.38
N TYR A 617 -3.90 -0.80 8.97
CA TYR A 617 -2.80 -0.80 8.00
C TYR A 617 -3.25 -0.28 6.64
N LEU A 618 -4.42 -0.72 6.16
CA LEU A 618 -4.97 -0.24 4.89
C LEU A 618 -5.26 1.27 4.92
N ALA A 619 -5.75 1.82 6.04
CA ALA A 619 -5.92 3.26 6.19
C ALA A 619 -4.57 3.99 6.25
N TYR A 620 -3.55 3.40 6.90
CA TYR A 620 -2.20 3.93 7.00
C TYR A 620 -1.50 4.01 5.64
N VAL A 621 -1.69 3.01 4.78
CA VAL A 621 -1.16 2.98 3.40
C VAL A 621 -2.20 3.33 2.33
N ARG A 622 -3.26 4.08 2.69
CA ARG A 622 -4.33 4.43 1.76
C ARG A 622 -3.76 5.19 0.54
N PRO A 623 -4.06 4.76 -0.70
CA PRO A 623 -3.52 5.35 -1.93
C PRO A 623 -4.24 6.66 -2.31
N GLU A 624 -4.02 7.74 -1.54
CA GLU A 624 -4.76 9.00 -1.72
C GLU A 624 -4.25 9.89 -2.86
N THR A 625 -2.94 9.86 -3.12
CA THR A 625 -2.28 10.75 -4.10
C THR A 625 -1.47 10.00 -5.16
N GLN A 626 -1.05 8.77 -4.84
CA GLN A 626 -0.29 7.88 -5.70
C GLN A 626 -0.63 6.44 -5.32
N ASP A 627 -0.32 5.50 -6.22
CA ASP A 627 -0.43 4.08 -5.92
C ASP A 627 0.36 3.74 -4.64
N SER A 628 -0.17 2.81 -3.87
CA SER A 628 0.46 2.28 -2.65
C SER A 628 0.58 0.76 -2.75
N ASN A 629 1.49 0.17 -1.99
CA ASN A 629 1.71 -1.27 -2.00
C ASN A 629 1.36 -1.84 -0.63
N PHE A 630 0.55 -2.89 -0.60
CA PHE A 630 0.43 -3.73 0.58
C PHE A 630 1.72 -4.55 0.73
N ASN A 631 2.34 -4.53 1.91
CA ASN A 631 3.55 -5.31 2.19
C ASN A 631 3.44 -5.98 3.56
N TRP A 632 3.73 -7.29 3.64
CA TRP A 632 3.58 -8.04 4.88
C TRP A 632 4.56 -7.63 5.98
N VAL A 633 5.80 -7.31 5.61
CA VAL A 633 6.85 -6.86 6.55
C VAL A 633 6.49 -5.48 7.11
N ASP A 634 5.98 -4.59 6.26
CA ASP A 634 5.55 -3.26 6.68
C ASP A 634 4.27 -3.32 7.54
N LEU A 635 3.32 -4.21 7.22
CA LEU A 635 2.16 -4.49 8.10
C LEU A 635 2.62 -4.86 9.52
N ALA A 636 3.52 -5.85 9.64
CA ALA A 636 4.04 -6.28 10.93
C ALA A 636 4.84 -5.17 11.63
N THR A 637 5.65 -4.43 10.87
CA THR A 637 6.44 -3.30 11.38
C THR A 637 5.53 -2.22 11.96
N LYS A 638 4.49 -1.80 11.23
CA LYS A 638 3.55 -0.76 11.69
C LYS A 638 2.64 -1.23 12.81
N ASN A 639 2.21 -2.49 12.82
CA ASN A 639 1.55 -3.07 13.98
C ASN A 639 2.46 -2.99 15.22
N ASN A 640 3.70 -3.44 15.10
CA ASN A 640 4.60 -3.52 16.24
C ASN A 640 5.08 -2.11 16.70
N SER A 641 5.35 -1.19 15.77
CA SER A 641 5.84 0.15 16.09
C SER A 641 4.74 1.12 16.49
N GLU A 642 3.68 1.25 15.69
CA GLU A 642 2.64 2.28 15.88
C GLU A 642 1.53 1.81 16.81
N LEU A 643 1.03 0.58 16.61
CA LEU A 643 -0.05 0.06 17.46
C LEU A 643 0.50 -0.42 18.80
N LEU A 644 1.44 -1.35 18.82
CA LEU A 644 1.91 -1.96 20.06
C LEU A 644 2.79 -1.00 20.88
N ASN A 645 3.88 -0.48 20.29
CA ASN A 645 4.89 0.29 21.03
C ASN A 645 4.54 1.77 21.25
N ASN A 646 3.63 2.35 20.46
CA ASN A 646 3.18 3.73 20.62
C ASN A 646 1.77 3.78 21.24
N PHE A 647 0.71 3.56 20.45
CA PHE A 647 -0.67 3.72 20.92
C PHE A 647 -0.95 2.82 22.12
N GLY A 648 -0.84 1.50 21.95
CA GLY A 648 -1.11 0.47 22.94
C GLY A 648 -0.30 0.65 24.22
N ASN A 649 0.99 0.94 24.09
CA ASN A 649 1.87 1.23 25.22
C ASN A 649 1.39 2.43 26.05
N PHE A 650 1.02 3.54 25.40
CA PHE A 650 0.51 4.73 26.09
C PHE A 650 -0.75 4.42 26.88
N VAL A 651 -1.77 3.84 26.22
CA VAL A 651 -3.05 3.56 26.88
C VAL A 651 -2.91 2.53 27.99
N ASN A 652 -2.18 1.45 27.75
CA ASN A 652 -1.97 0.41 28.74
C ASN A 652 -1.26 0.98 29.98
N ARG A 653 -0.22 1.80 29.80
CA ARG A 653 0.45 2.47 30.93
C ARG A 653 -0.50 3.40 31.67
N ALA A 654 -1.28 4.24 30.99
CA ALA A 654 -2.21 5.13 31.66
C ALA A 654 -3.16 4.36 32.60
N LEU A 655 -3.77 3.30 32.07
CA LEU A 655 -4.78 2.51 32.78
C LEU A 655 -4.19 1.61 33.86
N VAL A 656 -3.07 0.93 33.62
CA VAL A 656 -2.41 0.08 34.62
C VAL A 656 -1.91 0.92 35.81
N PHE A 657 -1.43 2.14 35.57
CA PHE A 657 -1.03 3.03 36.68
C PHE A 657 -2.24 3.51 37.48
N ALA A 658 -3.36 3.83 36.83
CA ALA A 658 -4.61 4.15 37.51
C ALA A 658 -5.13 2.97 38.35
N GLU A 659 -5.10 1.75 37.81
CA GLU A 659 -5.48 0.52 38.52
C GLU A 659 -4.56 0.29 39.74
N LYS A 660 -3.25 0.33 39.54
CA LYS A 660 -2.26 -0.08 40.55
C LYS A 660 -2.08 0.89 41.70
N TYR A 661 -2.20 2.20 41.45
CA TYR A 661 -1.80 3.22 42.42
C TYR A 661 -2.94 4.14 42.86
N PHE A 662 -4.10 4.07 42.21
CA PHE A 662 -5.23 4.97 42.48
C PHE A 662 -6.57 4.22 42.55
N ASP A 663 -6.54 2.94 42.96
CA ASP A 663 -7.74 2.10 43.16
C ASP A 663 -8.68 2.04 41.95
N SER A 664 -8.11 2.06 40.73
CA SER A 664 -8.86 2.14 39.47
C SER A 664 -9.77 3.38 39.38
N LYS A 665 -9.43 4.47 40.07
CA LYS A 665 -10.14 5.74 39.99
C LYS A 665 -9.26 6.82 39.40
N ILE A 666 -9.87 7.74 38.67
CA ILE A 666 -9.19 8.95 38.19
C ILE A 666 -8.87 9.85 39.39
N PRO A 667 -7.58 10.16 39.65
CA PRO A 667 -7.18 11.00 40.77
C PRO A 667 -7.57 12.49 40.55
N PRO A 668 -7.47 13.34 41.59
CA PRO A 668 -7.54 14.80 41.42
C PRO A 668 -6.50 15.30 40.41
N ILE A 669 -6.91 16.25 39.56
CA ILE A 669 -6.07 16.81 38.49
C ILE A 669 -5.80 18.29 38.79
N GLU A 670 -4.57 18.60 39.20
CA GLU A 670 -4.08 19.97 39.43
C GLU A 670 -3.07 20.34 38.33
N LEU A 671 -3.54 21.07 37.32
CA LEU A 671 -2.75 21.38 36.11
C LEU A 671 -1.56 22.30 36.41
N GLN A 672 -0.40 21.94 35.84
CA GLN A 672 0.80 22.76 35.79
C GLN A 672 1.14 23.17 34.35
N GLU A 673 2.13 24.03 34.16
CA GLU A 673 2.51 24.54 32.83
C GLU A 673 2.85 23.43 31.83
N ASP A 674 3.65 22.44 32.24
CA ASP A 674 3.98 21.26 31.41
C ASP A 674 2.74 20.46 30.96
N ASP A 675 1.68 20.44 31.79
CA ASP A 675 0.43 19.75 31.49
C ASP A 675 -0.35 20.49 30.42
N LEU A 676 -0.40 21.81 30.54
CA LEU A 676 -1.05 22.69 29.59
C LEU A 676 -0.33 22.64 28.23
N ILE A 677 1.00 22.54 28.22
CA ILE A 677 1.79 22.35 26.99
C ILE A 677 1.40 21.03 26.31
N LEU A 678 1.34 19.91 27.05
CA LEU A 678 0.89 18.63 26.48
C LEU A 678 -0.51 18.73 25.88
N LEU A 679 -1.45 19.29 26.64
CA LEU A 679 -2.86 19.40 26.23
C LEU A 679 -3.00 20.31 25.01
N ALA A 680 -2.21 21.39 24.91
CA ALA A 680 -2.17 22.24 23.73
C ALA A 680 -1.60 21.53 22.49
N LEU A 681 -0.55 20.72 22.64
CA LEU A 681 -0.04 19.88 21.55
C LEU A 681 -1.10 18.88 21.09
N ALA A 682 -1.76 18.18 22.04
CA ALA A 682 -2.84 17.27 21.72
C ALA A 682 -4.02 17.98 21.03
N GLN A 683 -4.32 19.23 21.42
CA GLN A 683 -5.35 20.05 20.76
C GLN A 683 -4.99 20.39 19.32
N ARG A 684 -3.73 20.73 19.02
CA ARG A 684 -3.28 20.97 17.65
C ARG A 684 -3.48 19.74 16.77
N GLU A 685 -3.16 18.56 17.30
CA GLU A 685 -3.37 17.29 16.61
C GLU A 685 -4.87 16.98 16.44
N LEU A 686 -5.70 17.24 17.44
CA LEU A 686 -7.17 17.10 17.36
C LEU A 686 -7.76 18.02 16.27
N SER A 687 -7.38 19.30 16.27
CA SER A 687 -7.80 20.26 15.25
C SER A 687 -7.37 19.80 13.85
N SER A 688 -6.16 19.24 13.72
CA SER A 688 -5.64 18.72 12.46
C SER A 688 -6.36 17.44 12.02
N TYR A 689 -6.71 16.56 12.94
CA TYR A 689 -7.54 15.39 12.71
C TYR A 689 -8.90 15.78 12.14
N ILE A 690 -9.59 16.73 12.77
CA ILE A 690 -10.90 17.22 12.34
C ILE A 690 -10.79 17.83 10.94
N HIS A 691 -9.81 18.70 10.73
CA HIS A 691 -9.57 19.31 9.42
C HIS A 691 -9.32 18.28 8.32
N ALA A 692 -8.51 17.25 8.61
CA ALA A 692 -8.23 16.17 7.67
C ALA A 692 -9.50 15.35 7.35
N LEU A 693 -10.28 14.98 8.37
CA LEU A 693 -11.47 14.15 8.15
C LEU A 693 -12.64 14.91 7.53
N GLU A 694 -12.85 16.20 7.80
CA GLU A 694 -13.83 17.02 7.05
C GLU A 694 -13.52 17.06 5.54
N GLN A 695 -12.25 16.89 5.16
CA GLN A 695 -11.79 16.78 3.76
C GLN A 695 -11.61 15.33 3.29
N ALA A 696 -12.01 14.34 4.11
CA ALA A 696 -11.81 12.92 3.86
C ALA A 696 -10.36 12.52 3.50
N LYS A 697 -9.37 13.19 4.11
CA LYS A 697 -7.95 12.82 4.13
C LYS A 697 -7.69 11.83 5.26
N LEU A 698 -8.11 10.60 5.04
CA LEU A 698 -8.21 9.56 6.08
C LEU A 698 -6.82 9.15 6.60
N ARG A 699 -5.83 9.07 5.70
CA ARG A 699 -4.46 8.71 6.07
C ARG A 699 -3.82 9.73 7.02
N ASP A 700 -4.04 11.01 6.76
CA ASP A 700 -3.51 12.09 7.60
C ASP A 700 -4.27 12.18 8.93
N GLY A 701 -5.59 11.96 8.91
CA GLY A 701 -6.37 11.81 10.14
C GLY A 701 -5.79 10.74 11.07
N LEU A 702 -5.50 9.54 10.55
CA LEU A 702 -4.91 8.46 11.36
C LEU A 702 -3.55 8.84 11.96
N LYS A 703 -2.69 9.56 11.21
CA LYS A 703 -1.39 10.01 11.72
C LYS A 703 -1.53 10.94 12.92
N ASN A 704 -2.51 11.85 12.92
CA ASN A 704 -2.75 12.75 14.05
C ASN A 704 -3.20 11.98 15.31
N VAL A 705 -3.95 10.88 15.15
CA VAL A 705 -4.30 9.98 16.28
C VAL A 705 -3.03 9.38 16.90
N LEU A 706 -2.11 8.88 16.07
CA LEU A 706 -0.84 8.30 16.52
C LEU A 706 0.11 9.36 17.11
N ALA A 707 0.01 10.62 16.66
CA ALA A 707 0.78 11.74 17.19
C ALA A 707 0.34 12.09 18.62
N ILE A 708 -0.96 12.12 18.91
CA ILE A 708 -1.48 12.33 20.27
C ILE A 708 -0.95 11.26 21.23
N SER A 709 -0.97 9.98 20.85
CA SER A 709 -0.42 8.92 21.70
C SER A 709 1.10 9.04 21.89
N LYS A 710 1.82 9.53 20.86
CA LYS A 710 3.26 9.78 20.94
C LYS A 710 3.58 10.90 21.92
N HIS A 711 2.83 12.02 21.89
CA HIS A 711 2.96 13.09 22.87
C HIS A 711 2.68 12.59 24.29
N GLY A 712 1.64 11.77 24.47
CA GLY A 712 1.33 11.14 25.74
C GLY A 712 2.46 10.24 26.28
N ASN A 713 3.05 9.40 25.42
CA ASN A 713 4.22 8.58 25.78
C ASN A 713 5.41 9.45 26.20
N GLN A 714 5.73 10.49 25.44
CA GLN A 714 6.84 11.40 25.74
C GLN A 714 6.63 12.13 27.06
N TYR A 715 5.42 12.60 27.31
CA TYR A 715 5.06 13.26 28.55
C TYR A 715 5.16 12.34 29.76
N MET A 716 4.60 11.11 29.69
CA MET A 716 4.82 10.12 30.75
C MET A 716 6.30 9.83 30.95
N GLN A 717 7.07 9.75 29.87
CA GLN A 717 8.49 9.44 29.96
C GLN A 717 9.28 10.55 30.66
N PHE A 718 8.95 11.81 30.36
CA PHE A 718 9.59 12.98 30.94
C PHE A 718 9.19 13.23 32.39
N GLN A 719 7.91 13.03 32.72
CA GLN A 719 7.38 13.31 34.06
C GLN A 719 7.62 12.17 35.07
N GLU A 720 7.99 10.98 34.60
CA GLU A 720 8.34 9.81 35.43
C GLU A 720 7.36 9.51 36.59
N PRO A 721 6.04 9.34 36.34
CA PRO A 721 5.06 9.11 37.41
C PRO A 721 5.36 7.87 38.26
N TRP A 722 6.05 6.86 37.72
CA TRP A 722 6.47 5.66 38.46
C TRP A 722 7.58 5.91 39.49
N VAL A 723 8.33 6.99 39.33
CA VAL A 723 9.29 7.47 40.33
C VAL A 723 8.53 8.34 41.34
N LYS A 724 7.75 9.31 40.85
CA LYS A 724 7.01 10.27 41.69
C LYS A 724 6.03 9.60 42.66
N ILE A 725 5.38 8.51 42.25
CA ILE A 725 4.45 7.77 43.13
C ILE A 725 5.13 7.16 44.37
N LYS A 726 6.46 7.02 44.37
CA LYS A 726 7.26 6.52 45.50
C LYS A 726 7.89 7.66 46.32
N GLY A 727 7.64 8.91 45.95
CA GLY A 727 8.22 10.11 46.57
C GLY A 727 7.38 10.68 47.71
N THR A 728 7.50 11.99 47.89
CA THR A 728 6.74 12.76 48.89
C THR A 728 5.24 12.77 48.57
N ASP A 729 4.40 13.23 49.51
CA ASP A 729 2.96 13.34 49.23
C ASP A 729 2.64 14.34 48.11
N ASN A 730 3.46 15.38 47.93
CA ASN A 730 3.37 16.27 46.76
C ASN A 730 3.76 15.54 45.46
N ASP A 731 4.78 14.68 45.48
CA ASP A 731 5.13 13.87 44.31
C ASP A 731 4.02 12.86 43.96
N LYS A 732 3.36 12.26 44.95
CA LYS A 732 2.21 11.37 44.74
C LYS A 732 1.02 12.12 44.13
N LYS A 733 0.70 13.32 44.63
CA LYS A 733 -0.32 14.19 44.01
C LYS A 733 0.03 14.51 42.57
N ARG A 734 1.29 14.87 42.30
CA ARG A 734 1.78 15.13 40.95
C ARG A 734 1.64 13.91 40.03
N ALA A 735 2.02 12.72 40.51
CA ALA A 735 1.82 11.46 39.80
C ALA A 735 0.33 11.22 39.50
N GLY A 736 -0.56 11.58 40.44
CA GLY A 736 -2.00 11.59 40.26
C GLY A 736 -2.42 12.44 39.06
N THR A 737 -2.09 13.74 39.04
CA THR A 737 -2.39 14.65 37.93
C THR A 737 -1.93 14.07 36.58
N ILE A 738 -0.69 13.61 36.49
CA ILE A 738 -0.10 13.04 35.27
C ILE A 738 -0.93 11.86 34.75
N ILE A 739 -1.26 10.91 35.62
CA ILE A 739 -2.04 9.72 35.25
C ILE A 739 -3.49 10.08 34.91
N GLY A 740 -4.10 11.02 35.64
CA GLY A 740 -5.45 11.51 35.35
C GLY A 740 -5.57 12.15 33.97
N ILE A 741 -4.60 12.99 33.58
CA ILE A 741 -4.52 13.58 32.23
C ILE A 741 -4.34 12.48 31.18
N CYS A 742 -3.43 11.53 31.42
CA CYS A 742 -3.17 10.46 30.46
C CYS A 742 -4.41 9.56 30.23
N CYS A 743 -5.19 9.28 31.28
CA CYS A 743 -6.45 8.55 31.15
C CYS A 743 -7.51 9.34 30.36
N ASN A 744 -7.56 10.66 30.53
CA ASN A 744 -8.42 11.54 29.74
C ASN A 744 -8.02 11.55 28.25
N LEU A 745 -6.72 11.63 27.95
CA LEU A 745 -6.21 11.52 26.57
C LEU A 745 -6.47 10.12 25.98
N ALA A 746 -6.34 9.05 26.78
CA ALA A 746 -6.75 7.70 26.38
C ALA A 746 -8.25 7.63 26.01
N CYS A 747 -9.10 8.32 26.76
CA CYS A 747 -10.53 8.43 26.44
C CYS A 747 -10.76 9.17 25.11
N LEU A 748 -10.10 10.30 24.89
CA LEU A 748 -10.16 11.01 23.60
C LEU A 748 -9.69 10.12 22.44
N LEU A 749 -8.54 9.46 22.60
CA LEU A 749 -7.99 8.54 21.60
C LEU A 749 -8.95 7.39 21.27
N SER A 750 -9.72 6.89 22.25
CA SER A 750 -10.74 5.87 21.99
C SER A 750 -11.80 6.36 21.00
N ALA A 751 -12.21 7.63 21.08
CA ALA A 751 -13.16 8.23 20.16
C ALA A 751 -12.54 8.50 18.78
N LEU A 752 -11.31 9.03 18.74
CA LEU A 752 -10.63 9.34 17.48
C LEU A 752 -10.21 8.09 16.68
N LEU A 753 -9.93 6.98 17.37
CA LEU A 753 -9.55 5.71 16.75
C LEU A 753 -10.77 4.94 16.20
N ALA A 754 -11.96 5.14 16.75
CA ALA A 754 -13.15 4.37 16.42
C ALA A 754 -13.53 4.34 14.92
N PRO A 755 -13.35 5.41 14.13
CA PRO A 755 -13.53 5.35 12.68
C PRO A 755 -12.62 4.31 12.00
N PHE A 756 -11.40 4.15 12.51
CA PHE A 756 -10.37 3.29 11.94
C PHE A 756 -10.40 1.87 12.51
N MET A 757 -10.50 1.73 13.82
CA MET A 757 -10.45 0.44 14.55
C MET A 757 -11.61 0.35 15.55
N PRO A 758 -12.85 0.11 15.08
CA PRO A 758 -14.03 0.15 15.92
C PRO A 758 -14.08 -0.91 17.03
N CYS A 759 -13.54 -2.11 16.82
CA CYS A 759 -13.53 -3.15 17.85
C CYS A 759 -12.52 -2.81 18.96
N THR A 760 -11.32 -2.36 18.60
CA THR A 760 -10.29 -1.89 19.53
C THR A 760 -10.76 -0.66 20.30
N ALA A 761 -11.44 0.28 19.65
CA ALA A 761 -12.01 1.44 20.33
C ALA A 761 -13.06 1.02 21.36
N ARG A 762 -13.93 0.06 21.05
CA ARG A 762 -14.93 -0.47 21.99
C ARG A 762 -14.27 -1.15 23.20
N GLU A 763 -13.24 -1.96 22.95
CA GLU A 763 -12.46 -2.59 24.01
C GLU A 763 -11.82 -1.54 24.91
N LEU A 764 -11.16 -0.53 24.34
CA LEU A 764 -10.56 0.55 25.12
C LEU A 764 -11.61 1.32 25.94
N ARG A 765 -12.80 1.60 25.39
CA ARG A 765 -13.90 2.23 26.13
C ARG A 765 -14.37 1.37 27.30
N SER A 766 -14.44 0.05 27.14
CA SER A 766 -14.72 -0.89 28.22
C SER A 766 -13.68 -0.80 29.34
N GLN A 767 -12.39 -0.79 28.99
CA GLN A 767 -11.29 -0.64 29.96
C GLN A 767 -11.29 0.73 30.65
N LEU A 768 -11.83 1.76 30.02
CA LEU A 768 -12.04 3.09 30.60
C LEU A 768 -13.29 3.15 31.50
N GLY A 769 -14.08 2.08 31.63
CA GLY A 769 -15.32 2.08 32.41
C GLY A 769 -16.48 2.84 31.74
N LEU A 770 -16.43 2.97 30.41
CA LEU A 770 -17.44 3.69 29.61
C LEU A 770 -18.40 2.72 28.91
N GLN A 771 -19.57 3.24 28.52
CA GLN A 771 -20.51 2.46 27.72
C GLN A 771 -19.92 2.13 26.34
N THR A 772 -20.16 0.90 25.89
CA THR A 772 -19.61 0.32 24.66
C THR A 772 -20.58 0.35 23.47
N ASN A 773 -21.82 0.81 23.70
CA ASN A 773 -22.85 1.02 22.69
C ASN A 773 -22.57 2.25 21.79
N ASN A 774 -21.78 3.21 22.27
CA ASN A 774 -21.33 4.37 21.53
C ASN A 774 -19.80 4.44 21.48
N TYR A 775 -19.26 5.12 20.47
CA TYR A 775 -17.82 5.28 20.27
C TYR A 775 -17.26 6.57 20.90
N GLY A 776 -18.09 7.36 21.61
CA GLY A 776 -17.74 8.68 22.11
C GLY A 776 -17.79 9.78 21.04
N TYR A 777 -18.13 10.99 21.47
CA TYR A 777 -18.17 12.19 20.63
C TYR A 777 -16.75 12.65 20.30
N ILE A 778 -16.56 13.18 19.08
CA ILE A 778 -15.29 13.81 18.68
C ILE A 778 -15.44 15.32 18.91
N PRO A 779 -14.82 15.89 19.97
CA PRO A 779 -15.02 17.29 20.32
C PRO A 779 -14.13 18.21 19.48
N ASP A 780 -14.54 19.47 19.32
CA ASP A 780 -13.69 20.49 18.68
C ASP A 780 -12.53 20.92 19.59
N VAL A 781 -12.72 20.80 20.91
CA VAL A 781 -11.71 21.13 21.91
C VAL A 781 -11.54 20.04 22.96
N ILE A 782 -10.33 19.89 23.46
CA ILE A 782 -10.02 18.99 24.57
C ILE A 782 -10.63 19.55 25.86
N THR A 783 -11.33 18.68 26.59
CA THR A 783 -11.88 18.93 27.91
C THR A 783 -11.63 17.72 28.82
N SER A 784 -11.92 17.85 30.12
CA SER A 784 -11.96 16.71 31.03
C SER A 784 -13.18 15.83 30.69
N ILE A 785 -12.92 14.65 30.13
CA ILE A 785 -13.93 13.66 29.75
C ILE A 785 -14.18 12.68 30.92
N LEU A 786 -13.13 12.33 31.65
CA LEU A 786 -13.18 11.47 32.82
C LEU A 786 -12.95 12.32 34.08
N PRO A 787 -14.01 12.60 34.86
CA PRO A 787 -13.90 13.42 36.06
C PRO A 787 -13.14 12.69 37.17
N THR A 788 -12.63 13.46 38.14
CA THR A 788 -12.03 12.90 39.36
C THR A 788 -13.01 11.96 40.07
N GLY A 789 -12.51 10.81 40.50
CA GLY A 789 -13.30 9.75 41.13
C GLY A 789 -13.95 8.78 40.14
N HIS A 790 -13.96 9.06 38.83
CA HIS A 790 -14.43 8.12 37.81
C HIS A 790 -13.71 6.79 37.92
N LYS A 791 -14.45 5.68 37.93
CA LYS A 791 -13.88 4.33 38.07
C LYS A 791 -13.66 3.71 36.69
N ILE A 792 -12.40 3.39 36.38
CA ILE A 792 -12.06 2.68 35.14
C ILE A 792 -12.40 1.19 35.25
N GLY A 793 -12.46 0.52 34.10
CA GLY A 793 -12.58 -0.93 33.99
C GLY A 793 -11.23 -1.63 34.20
N LYS A 794 -11.15 -2.90 33.81
CA LYS A 794 -9.92 -3.70 33.94
C LYS A 794 -8.97 -3.43 32.77
N PRO A 795 -7.74 -2.91 32.99
CA PRO A 795 -6.76 -2.72 31.92
C PRO A 795 -6.32 -4.05 31.30
N SER A 796 -6.11 -4.07 29.99
CA SER A 796 -5.47 -5.20 29.31
C SER A 796 -4.77 -4.78 28.01
N PRO A 797 -3.71 -5.50 27.57
CA PRO A 797 -3.02 -5.18 26.32
C PRO A 797 -3.96 -5.23 25.10
N LEU A 798 -4.05 -4.12 24.36
CA LEU A 798 -4.94 -3.98 23.20
C LEU A 798 -4.43 -4.70 21.94
N PHE A 799 -3.11 -4.83 21.81
CA PHE A 799 -2.47 -5.36 20.61
C PHE A 799 -1.51 -6.49 20.93
N LYS A 800 -1.33 -7.38 19.97
CA LYS A 800 -0.34 -8.45 19.99
C LYS A 800 0.73 -8.17 18.96
N LYS A 801 1.96 -8.57 19.27
CA LYS A 801 3.06 -8.53 18.31
C LYS A 801 2.76 -9.49 17.16
N ILE A 802 3.05 -9.05 15.93
CA ILE A 802 3.09 -9.95 14.77
C ILE A 802 4.54 -10.42 14.64
N GLU A 803 4.75 -11.74 14.69
CA GLU A 803 6.08 -12.34 14.63
C GLU A 803 6.55 -12.54 13.18
N ASP A 804 7.85 -12.39 12.93
CA ASP A 804 8.44 -12.51 11.58
C ASP A 804 8.18 -13.88 10.94
N LYS A 805 8.07 -14.92 11.77
CA LYS A 805 7.73 -16.27 11.31
C LYS A 805 6.32 -16.31 10.70
N ASP A 806 5.34 -15.67 11.34
CA ASP A 806 3.96 -15.64 10.86
C ASP A 806 3.85 -14.80 9.58
N VAL A 807 4.61 -13.69 9.51
CA VAL A 807 4.78 -12.87 8.31
C VAL A 807 5.23 -13.71 7.12
N GLU A 808 6.30 -14.48 7.27
CA GLU A 808 6.84 -15.28 6.17
C GLU A 808 5.91 -16.42 5.74
N ILE A 809 5.19 -17.04 6.69
CA ILE A 809 4.15 -18.05 6.39
C ILE A 809 3.05 -17.43 5.53
N LEU A 810 2.49 -16.30 5.97
CA LEU A 810 1.38 -15.64 5.27
C LEU A 810 1.84 -15.06 3.93
N ARG A 811 3.00 -14.40 3.88
CA ARG A 811 3.58 -13.87 2.66
C ARG A 811 3.74 -14.94 1.59
N ARG A 812 4.27 -16.12 1.95
CA ARG A 812 4.41 -17.26 1.03
C ARG A 812 3.05 -17.81 0.58
N LYS A 813 2.08 -17.91 1.50
CA LYS A 813 0.72 -18.41 1.22
C LYS A 813 0.02 -17.59 0.12
N TYR A 814 0.24 -16.28 0.09
CA TYR A 814 -0.43 -15.35 -0.83
C TYR A 814 0.49 -14.81 -1.95
N ALA A 815 1.63 -15.46 -2.20
CA ALA A 815 2.59 -15.07 -3.25
C ALA A 815 2.23 -15.58 -4.66
N GLY A 816 1.13 -16.34 -4.81
CA GLY A 816 0.73 -16.98 -6.07
C GLY A 816 1.00 -18.48 -6.13
N LYS A 817 0.48 -19.13 -7.18
CA LYS A 817 0.87 -20.50 -7.53
C LYS A 817 2.35 -20.48 -7.90
N GLN A 818 3.20 -20.89 -6.97
CA GLN A 818 4.57 -21.25 -7.31
C GLN A 818 4.48 -22.40 -8.32
N GLU A 819 5.07 -22.24 -9.50
CA GLU A 819 5.41 -23.41 -10.30
C GLU A 819 6.19 -24.32 -9.36
N THR A 820 5.64 -25.51 -9.12
CA THR A 820 6.39 -26.61 -8.52
C THR A 820 7.52 -26.93 -9.48
N THR A 821 8.60 -26.14 -9.42
CA THR A 821 9.92 -26.64 -9.71
C THR A 821 10.03 -27.89 -8.86
N SER A 822 10.21 -29.02 -9.53
CA SER A 822 10.45 -30.33 -8.94
C SER A 822 11.65 -30.26 -7.99
N SER A 823 11.42 -29.77 -6.78
CA SER A 823 12.38 -29.74 -5.67
C SER A 823 11.96 -30.74 -4.60
N SER A 824 11.46 -31.91 -5.01
CA SER A 824 11.25 -33.08 -4.15
C SER A 824 12.55 -33.82 -3.79
N SER A 825 13.68 -33.11 -3.78
CA SER A 825 14.99 -33.57 -3.30
C SER A 825 15.46 -32.80 -2.03
N GLY A 826 14.82 -31.67 -1.72
CA GLY A 826 15.13 -30.87 -0.52
C GLY A 826 14.59 -31.49 0.77
N ASP A 827 13.33 -31.94 0.76
CA ASP A 827 12.65 -32.40 1.98
C ASP A 827 13.19 -33.73 2.52
N VAL A 828 13.63 -34.64 1.64
CA VAL A 828 14.26 -35.91 2.07
C VAL A 828 15.65 -35.65 2.66
N LYS A 829 16.44 -34.74 2.06
CA LYS A 829 17.75 -34.34 2.60
C LYS A 829 17.64 -33.61 3.94
N LEU A 830 16.60 -32.80 4.13
CA LEU A 830 16.33 -32.11 5.38
C LEU A 830 15.89 -33.11 6.48
N LEU A 831 15.06 -34.09 6.14
CA LEU A 831 14.64 -35.14 7.06
C LEU A 831 15.81 -36.07 7.44
N ASP A 832 16.66 -36.46 6.48
CA ASP A 832 17.88 -37.24 6.74
C ASP A 832 18.88 -36.48 7.60
N SER A 833 19.03 -35.17 7.35
CA SER A 833 19.91 -34.31 8.15
C SER A 833 19.38 -34.16 9.59
N ALA A 834 18.07 -34.02 9.78
CA ALA A 834 17.43 -33.96 11.10
C ALA A 834 17.52 -35.30 11.86
N ILE A 835 17.37 -36.44 11.16
CA ILE A 835 17.58 -37.77 11.73
C ILE A 835 19.04 -37.95 12.17
N THR A 836 19.99 -37.54 11.33
CA THR A 836 21.43 -37.65 11.62
C THR A 836 21.85 -36.79 12.81
N GLU A 837 21.35 -35.56 12.90
CA GLU A 837 21.65 -34.66 14.02
C GLU A 837 21.07 -35.20 15.34
N MET A 838 19.83 -35.72 15.30
CA MET A 838 19.18 -36.31 16.48
C MET A 838 19.83 -37.63 16.91
N ASP A 839 20.26 -38.47 15.96
CA ASP A 839 21.00 -39.72 16.22
C ASP A 839 22.34 -39.43 16.90
N ASN A 840 23.05 -38.38 16.46
CA ASN A 840 24.29 -37.91 17.07
C ASN A 840 24.09 -37.34 18.49
N LYS A 841 23.00 -36.61 18.74
CA LYS A 841 22.62 -36.13 20.07
C LYS A 841 22.31 -37.29 21.02
N VAL A 842 21.54 -38.28 20.57
CA VAL A 842 21.22 -39.48 21.36
C VAL A 842 22.48 -40.30 21.65
N LYS A 843 23.39 -40.50 20.68
CA LYS A 843 24.67 -41.20 20.89
C LYS A 843 25.55 -40.51 21.94
N LYS A 844 25.68 -39.17 21.87
CA LYS A 844 26.45 -38.38 22.85
C LYS A 844 25.87 -38.47 24.26
N LEU A 845 24.54 -38.55 24.39
CA LEU A 845 23.87 -38.65 25.68
C LEU A 845 23.93 -40.06 26.26
N LYS A 846 23.81 -41.10 25.43
CA LYS A 846 24.01 -42.49 25.85
C LYS A 846 25.45 -42.79 26.29
N ALA A 847 26.43 -42.05 25.76
CA ALA A 847 27.83 -42.16 26.19
C ALA A 847 28.12 -41.47 27.55
N LYS A 848 27.21 -40.62 28.03
CA LYS A 848 27.37 -39.86 29.28
C LYS A 848 26.58 -40.40 30.47
N PHE A 849 25.59 -41.27 30.25
CA PHE A 849 24.67 -41.75 31.28
C PHE A 849 24.41 -43.26 31.14
N ASP A 850 24.32 -43.97 32.27
CA ASP A 850 23.93 -45.39 32.32
C ASP A 850 22.48 -45.59 31.82
N LYS A 851 22.10 -46.84 31.50
CA LYS A 851 20.81 -47.17 30.86
C LYS A 851 19.57 -46.59 31.56
N SER A 852 19.63 -46.36 32.88
CA SER A 852 18.55 -45.74 33.67
C SER A 852 18.42 -44.22 33.50
N GLY A 853 19.46 -43.54 32.99
CA GLY A 853 19.50 -42.09 32.76
C GLY A 853 19.34 -41.67 31.29
N TRP A 854 19.00 -42.61 30.40
CA TRP A 854 18.81 -42.28 28.99
C TRP A 854 17.57 -41.40 28.79
N PRO A 855 17.68 -40.29 28.02
CA PRO A 855 16.56 -39.37 27.82
C PRO A 855 15.48 -40.03 26.95
N SER A 856 14.46 -40.60 27.59
CA SER A 856 13.39 -41.37 26.94
C SER A 856 12.63 -40.55 25.89
N SER A 857 12.45 -39.25 26.13
CA SER A 857 11.78 -38.31 25.22
C SER A 857 12.53 -38.13 23.89
N GLN A 858 13.86 -38.06 23.91
CA GLN A 858 14.67 -37.84 22.70
C GLN A 858 14.79 -39.13 21.87
N ILE A 859 14.80 -40.29 22.53
CA ILE A 859 14.73 -41.60 21.87
C ILE A 859 13.38 -41.79 21.18
N GLN A 860 12.28 -41.35 21.80
CA GLN A 860 10.95 -41.36 21.19
C GLN A 860 10.87 -40.43 19.98
N ILE A 861 11.46 -39.22 20.05
CA ILE A 861 11.51 -38.29 18.91
C ILE A 861 12.32 -38.89 17.75
N LEU A 862 13.47 -39.49 18.03
CA LEU A 862 14.29 -40.17 17.01
C LEU A 862 13.54 -41.34 16.37
N SER A 863 12.81 -42.13 17.17
CA SER A 863 11.97 -43.22 16.68
C SER A 863 10.83 -42.72 15.79
N ALA A 864 10.17 -41.63 16.19
CA ALA A 864 9.10 -41.01 15.40
C ALA A 864 9.62 -40.43 14.08
N LEU A 865 10.81 -39.83 14.07
CA LEU A 865 11.44 -39.31 12.85
C LEU A 865 11.85 -40.45 11.90
N LYS A 866 12.45 -41.54 12.42
CA LYS A 866 12.79 -42.73 11.62
C LYS A 866 11.57 -43.45 11.07
N LYS A 867 10.42 -43.40 11.77
CA LYS A 867 9.15 -43.99 11.31
C LYS A 867 8.50 -43.19 10.17
N LYS A 868 8.73 -41.87 10.10
CA LYS A 868 8.21 -41.00 9.03
C LYS A 868 8.99 -41.12 7.71
N LEU A 869 10.24 -41.57 7.75
CA LEU A 869 11.10 -41.65 6.56
C LEU A 869 10.58 -42.66 5.50
N PRO A 870 10.14 -43.89 5.85
CA PRO A 870 9.53 -44.82 4.90
C PRO A 870 8.19 -44.32 4.34
N ASP A 871 7.37 -43.64 5.15
CA ASP A 871 6.07 -43.11 4.72
C ASP A 871 6.24 -42.04 3.63
N PHE A 872 7.23 -41.16 3.80
CA PHE A 872 7.61 -40.16 2.78
C PHE A 872 8.18 -40.77 1.50
N ILE A 873 8.89 -41.90 1.59
CA ILE A 873 9.43 -42.62 0.43
C ILE A 873 8.29 -43.36 -0.31
N ASN A 874 7.32 -43.92 0.41
CA ASN A 874 6.19 -44.65 -0.16
C ASN A 874 5.11 -43.76 -0.79
N GLU A 875 4.86 -42.55 -0.27
CA GLU A 875 3.98 -41.57 -0.93
C GLU A 875 4.52 -41.16 -2.30
N LYS A 876 5.85 -41.16 -2.48
CA LYS A 876 6.51 -40.87 -3.77
C LYS A 876 6.23 -41.95 -4.82
N ASN A 877 6.23 -43.23 -4.43
CA ASN A 877 5.98 -44.35 -5.35
C ASN A 877 4.49 -44.52 -5.73
N LYS A 878 3.55 -44.04 -4.93
CA LYS A 878 2.11 -44.05 -5.27
C LYS A 878 1.70 -42.97 -6.28
N SER A 879 2.53 -41.94 -6.46
CA SER A 879 2.26 -40.85 -7.41
C SER A 879 2.62 -41.17 -8.88
N SER A 880 3.23 -42.33 -9.15
CA SER A 880 3.63 -42.79 -10.51
C SER A 880 2.80 -43.91 -11.11
N GLU A 881 1.78 -44.46 -10.42
CA GLU A 881 0.90 -45.50 -10.96
C GLU A 881 -0.58 -45.15 -10.78
N SER A 882 -1.14 -44.33 -11.68
CA SER A 882 -2.56 -44.40 -12.04
C SER A 882 -2.85 -43.65 -13.34
N LYS A 883 -2.62 -44.32 -14.48
CA LYS A 883 -3.37 -44.16 -15.74
C LYS A 883 -2.81 -45.11 -16.82
N SER A 884 -3.40 -46.29 -16.94
CA SER A 884 -3.81 -46.89 -18.21
C SER A 884 -4.31 -48.32 -17.99
N LYS A 885 -5.57 -48.58 -18.38
CA LYS A 885 -6.11 -49.92 -18.61
C LYS A 885 -5.85 -50.28 -20.08
N LYS A 886 -5.45 -51.55 -20.31
CA LYS A 886 -5.21 -52.22 -21.60
C LYS A 886 -6.40 -52.16 -22.57
N PRO A 887 -6.15 -52.42 -23.87
CA PRO A 887 -6.52 -53.74 -24.41
C PRO A 887 -5.40 -54.48 -25.17
N GLU A 888 -5.58 -55.81 -25.20
CA GLU A 888 -4.99 -56.93 -25.96
C GLU A 888 -4.93 -56.69 -27.49
N THR A 889 -4.17 -57.36 -28.38
CA THR A 889 -3.14 -58.43 -28.42
C THR A 889 -2.54 -58.43 -29.84
N VAL A 890 -1.39 -59.11 -30.02
CA VAL A 890 -0.91 -59.84 -31.24
C VAL A 890 0.35 -59.30 -31.97
N SER A 891 1.38 -60.17 -31.90
CA SER A 891 2.51 -60.46 -32.80
C SER A 891 3.61 -59.43 -33.12
N VAL A 892 4.85 -59.85 -32.84
CA VAL A 892 6.10 -59.38 -33.47
C VAL A 892 6.64 -60.53 -34.34
N PRO A 893 7.24 -60.25 -35.51
CA PRO A 893 8.65 -60.59 -35.72
C PRO A 893 9.43 -59.38 -36.29
N GLU A 894 10.51 -58.93 -35.66
CA GLU A 894 11.91 -59.35 -35.90
C GLU A 894 12.44 -58.97 -37.30
N GLN A 895 13.22 -57.87 -37.41
CA GLN A 895 14.68 -57.90 -37.62
C GLN A 895 15.27 -56.55 -38.09
N ASN A 896 16.33 -56.17 -37.36
CA ASN A 896 17.59 -55.54 -37.80
C ASN A 896 17.62 -54.18 -38.53
N GLY A 897 18.24 -53.21 -37.84
CA GLY A 897 19.35 -52.46 -38.44
C GLY A 897 19.12 -50.98 -38.75
N ASP A 898 19.05 -50.13 -37.73
CA ASP A 898 19.80 -48.87 -37.61
C ASP A 898 19.28 -48.10 -36.39
N VAL A 899 20.16 -47.66 -35.49
CA VAL A 899 19.77 -46.90 -34.29
C VAL A 899 19.36 -45.48 -34.72
N ALA A 900 18.07 -45.30 -35.01
CA ALA A 900 17.45 -43.99 -35.06
C ALA A 900 17.35 -43.45 -33.62
N MET A 901 17.97 -42.30 -33.33
CA MET A 901 17.72 -41.57 -32.09
C MET A 901 16.23 -41.19 -32.03
N ASP A 902 15.54 -41.60 -30.96
CA ASP A 902 14.14 -41.23 -30.77
C ASP A 902 13.97 -39.71 -30.54
N VAL A 903 12.76 -39.20 -30.78
CA VAL A 903 12.44 -37.77 -30.66
C VAL A 903 12.79 -37.22 -29.27
N ALA A 904 12.55 -37.98 -28.21
CA ALA A 904 12.80 -37.55 -26.84
C ALA A 904 14.32 -37.39 -26.55
N SER A 905 15.14 -38.28 -27.09
CA SER A 905 16.60 -38.23 -27.00
C SER A 905 17.18 -37.06 -27.79
N LEU A 906 16.60 -36.72 -28.94
CA LEU A 906 16.99 -35.57 -29.75
C LEU A 906 16.57 -34.24 -29.11
N GLU A 907 15.37 -34.17 -28.53
CA GLU A 907 14.90 -33.02 -27.75
C GLU A 907 15.78 -32.77 -26.51
N ALA A 908 16.15 -33.83 -25.78
CA ALA A 908 17.07 -33.74 -24.66
C ALA A 908 18.48 -33.26 -25.09
N ALA A 909 18.97 -33.73 -26.24
CA ALA A 909 20.24 -33.26 -26.81
C ALA A 909 20.17 -31.78 -27.23
N ILE A 910 19.06 -31.33 -27.83
CA ILE A 910 18.82 -29.93 -28.20
C ILE A 910 18.78 -29.04 -26.96
N ALA A 911 18.10 -29.46 -25.89
CA ALA A 911 18.02 -28.72 -24.64
C ALA A 911 19.41 -28.55 -24.01
N LYS A 912 20.15 -29.65 -23.88
CA LYS A 912 21.52 -29.66 -23.34
C LYS A 912 22.47 -28.79 -24.16
N GLN A 913 22.41 -28.87 -25.49
CA GLN A 913 23.22 -28.06 -26.38
C GLN A 913 22.81 -26.58 -26.37
N GLY A 914 21.53 -26.29 -26.21
CA GLY A 914 21.01 -24.92 -26.05
C GLY A 914 21.47 -24.25 -24.76
N ASP A 915 21.61 -25.01 -23.68
CA ASP A 915 22.15 -24.52 -22.42
C ASP A 915 23.66 -24.24 -22.51
N LEU A 916 24.41 -25.14 -23.15
CA LEU A 916 25.84 -24.93 -23.41
C LEU A 916 26.09 -23.66 -24.24
N VAL A 917 25.32 -23.46 -25.31
CA VAL A 917 25.38 -22.24 -26.14
C VAL A 917 25.06 -20.98 -25.34
N ARG A 918 24.05 -21.03 -24.45
CA ARG A 918 23.69 -19.89 -23.59
C ARG A 918 24.80 -19.56 -22.59
N GLN A 919 25.41 -20.57 -21.99
CA GLN A 919 26.53 -20.38 -21.06
C GLN A 919 27.77 -19.83 -21.76
N LEU A 920 28.12 -20.35 -22.94
CA LEU A 920 29.28 -19.87 -23.69
C LEU A 920 29.08 -18.45 -24.25
N LYS A 921 27.86 -18.10 -24.71
CA LYS A 921 27.55 -16.71 -25.14
C LYS A 921 27.67 -15.68 -24.01
N ALA A 922 27.50 -16.11 -22.76
CA ALA A 922 27.59 -15.24 -21.60
C ALA A 922 29.04 -15.03 -21.10
N LYS A 923 29.99 -15.89 -21.52
CA LYS A 923 31.34 -15.94 -20.94
C LYS A 923 32.49 -15.89 -21.94
N GLU A 924 32.27 -16.29 -23.20
CA GLU A 924 33.32 -16.51 -24.19
C GLU A 924 33.12 -15.67 -25.46
N GLU A 925 34.20 -15.46 -26.22
CA GLU A 925 34.16 -14.74 -27.49
C GLU A 925 33.46 -15.50 -28.62
N ARG A 926 33.03 -14.78 -29.65
CA ARG A 926 32.21 -15.30 -30.74
C ARG A 926 32.83 -16.47 -31.50
N SER A 927 34.15 -16.49 -31.67
CA SER A 927 34.86 -17.61 -32.30
C SER A 927 34.66 -18.94 -31.54
N VAL A 928 34.43 -18.90 -30.23
CA VAL A 928 34.30 -20.07 -29.36
C VAL A 928 32.88 -20.63 -29.34
N TRP A 929 31.85 -19.78 -29.26
CA TRP A 929 30.47 -20.25 -29.16
C TRP A 929 29.77 -20.47 -30.52
N GLN A 930 30.27 -19.86 -31.61
CA GLN A 930 29.65 -19.95 -32.94
C GLN A 930 29.58 -21.39 -33.48
N PRO A 931 30.61 -22.26 -33.33
CA PRO A 931 30.54 -23.67 -33.73
C PRO A 931 29.49 -24.48 -32.95
N GLU A 932 29.28 -24.16 -31.66
CA GLU A 932 28.29 -24.85 -30.82
C GLU A 932 26.85 -24.45 -31.19
N VAL A 933 26.64 -23.25 -31.72
CA VAL A 933 25.36 -22.81 -32.31
C VAL A 933 25.06 -23.59 -33.59
N GLU A 934 26.05 -23.87 -34.43
CA GLU A 934 25.86 -24.68 -35.64
C GLU A 934 25.49 -26.13 -35.31
N LYS A 935 26.11 -26.72 -34.28
CA LYS A 935 25.69 -28.03 -33.75
C LYS A 935 24.25 -28.02 -33.27
N LEU A 936 23.82 -26.99 -32.53
CA LEU A 936 22.44 -26.84 -32.07
C LEU A 936 21.46 -26.75 -33.24
N LEU A 937 21.80 -26.01 -34.28
CA LEU A 937 20.97 -25.89 -35.49
C LEU A 937 20.89 -27.22 -36.25
N LYS A 938 21.98 -27.99 -36.31
CA LYS A 938 21.99 -29.32 -36.94
C LYS A 938 21.09 -30.31 -36.20
N LEU A 939 21.12 -30.32 -34.86
CA LEU A 939 20.22 -31.14 -34.04
C LEU A 939 18.75 -30.74 -34.23
N LYS A 940 18.45 -29.43 -34.25
CA LYS A 940 17.09 -28.94 -34.52
C LYS A 940 16.60 -29.29 -35.92
N LYS A 941 17.49 -29.28 -36.92
CA LYS A 941 17.17 -29.71 -38.27
C LYS A 941 16.84 -31.20 -38.32
N GLN A 942 17.63 -32.04 -37.65
CA GLN A 942 17.34 -33.47 -37.53
C GLN A 942 16.00 -33.74 -36.84
N LEU A 943 15.63 -32.95 -35.81
CA LEU A 943 14.31 -33.02 -35.19
C LEU A 943 13.19 -32.60 -36.15
N GLY A 944 13.40 -31.53 -36.93
CA GLY A 944 12.45 -31.07 -37.96
C GLY A 944 12.23 -32.11 -39.06
N ASP A 945 13.31 -32.75 -39.52
CA ASP A 945 13.27 -33.82 -40.53
C ASP A 945 12.54 -35.08 -39.98
N LEU A 946 12.67 -35.38 -38.69
CA LEU A 946 11.97 -36.50 -38.00
C LEU A 946 10.49 -36.21 -37.69
N THR A 947 10.11 -34.95 -37.49
CA THR A 947 8.75 -34.55 -37.06
C THR A 947 7.91 -33.97 -38.21
N GLY A 948 8.45 -33.92 -39.43
CA GLY A 948 7.74 -33.43 -40.62
C GLY A 948 7.46 -31.93 -40.62
N THR A 949 8.17 -31.14 -39.82
CA THR A 949 8.03 -29.67 -39.80
C THR A 949 9.14 -29.01 -40.61
N ALA A 950 8.77 -28.37 -41.73
CA ALA A 950 9.71 -27.68 -42.61
C ALA A 950 10.40 -26.50 -41.89
N ALA A 951 11.73 -26.47 -41.92
CA ALA A 951 12.54 -25.37 -41.39
C ALA A 951 12.42 -24.12 -42.28
N ALA A 952 12.09 -22.96 -41.70
CA ALA A 952 12.05 -21.68 -42.41
C ALA A 952 13.46 -21.22 -42.88
N PRO A 953 13.60 -20.55 -44.03
CA PRO A 953 14.90 -20.19 -44.59
C PRO A 953 15.57 -19.05 -43.81
N THR A 954 16.89 -19.14 -43.66
CA THR A 954 17.76 -18.08 -43.16
C THR A 954 17.91 -16.98 -44.19
N ASP A 955 17.42 -15.77 -43.91
CA ASP A 955 17.71 -14.61 -44.74
C ASP A 955 18.76 -13.67 -44.12
N LYS A 956 19.69 -13.27 -44.98
CA LYS A 956 20.95 -12.60 -44.66
C LYS A 956 20.72 -11.13 -44.32
N LYS A 957 21.51 -10.64 -43.35
CA LYS A 957 21.79 -9.23 -43.09
C LYS A 957 22.01 -8.43 -44.38
N SER A 958 21.26 -7.34 -44.57
CA SER A 958 21.75 -6.17 -45.30
C SER A 958 21.67 -4.94 -44.40
N LYS A 959 22.86 -4.37 -44.14
CA LYS A 959 23.04 -3.01 -43.62
C LYS A 959 22.67 -2.03 -44.73
N LYS A 960 21.92 -0.96 -44.43
CA LYS A 960 22.34 0.41 -44.79
C LYS A 960 21.48 1.48 -44.11
N LYS A 961 22.20 2.51 -43.66
CA LYS A 961 21.79 3.80 -43.10
C LYS A 961 20.75 4.53 -43.96
N LYS A 962 19.70 5.07 -43.33
CA LYS A 962 19.52 6.52 -43.08
C LYS A 962 18.45 6.72 -42.03
#